data_AF-A0A8J6HFP3-F1
#
_entry.id   AF-A0A8J6HFP3-F1
#
_cell.length_a   1.000
_cell.length_b   1.000
_cell.length_c   1.000
_cell.angle_alpha   90.00
_cell.angle_beta   90.00
_cell.angle_gamma   90.00
#
_symmetry.space_group_name_H-M   'P 1'
#
loop_
_entity.id
_entity.type
_entity.pdbx_description
1 polymer ?
#
loop_
_entity_poly.entity_id
_entity_poly.type
_entity_poly.pdbx_seq_one_letter_code
_entity_poly.pdbx_strand_id
1 'polypeptide(L)'
;MYPSAFCSVGLQAYNLKSPNLSLDEVLSEGWASPLKGFMREEQFLQTLHFNCLLNEAKSTNQSIPIVLPLSTSDKERLDGVSAISLYFNGVCYAIMRKPEFYYHRKEERVARQFGITVKDHPYIKMIYESGDWLVGGELEVLKRVQWGDELDHYRLTPNELRMKFKLMGADAVFAFQLRNPIHNGHALLMTDTRRQLKDRGYRKPVLLLHPLGGWTKDDDVPLHTRMLQHQAVLDEGLLDRFSTVLAIFPSPMMYAGPTEVQWHAKARMNAGANFYIVGRDPAGIPHPQGQDSTPDGNLYDVTHGSRVLKMAPGLNSLEIIPFRVAAYDTKNVKMDFFDPTRKEDFLFISGTKMRTLARNGENPPDGFMASKAWKILADYYQSLILYSWFLGPKTTTRPQYSQNYQPQNFKYVPFLQTCSQIYQITLVNNMCDENQPLYLQAFELTSLNYKQILIYYKQENQMCNVGENFIPELDLRHPALGQKSPKPEPKQKNKKNQTIFRESSVQTSPWEPSFVVTGDTEPELLKLDFLKWGSGLPPGVHEVQLLERARMKRAWEERCEVRDAADLEKRRNIIAAMERDEWAFREQVMEIQDIQDLRLKLLENMLNELHEKSKNRNEAKLKMFAEMKYAEKEQKLKKLRDKTQRELRKLDLKHAGINPKYHSVNVAEEHISHASEIYGPMMRHGEHPKRWHLVIDQAITRFKAQFAGVEDFNTLPTWLHRATKIKDCVCLKMKGTRLCMRETKWTAPVLKQLHEELLALRKHALQPCTLIRRIESPPSALSTPEVEGISDGDEDFYQAMVLIQSIIKGRAAQMHIYEGRERCRELIQELKYSSGLLEEENAQIHDYKMKIKLQQREEQIAAEKLFRLQESLDELQSTIVGSLLDFLNKELRRLLEERRAHAICILLERERYDREAAEAGRRQCELRRRREHDEMFKQIVKIQQETVDVYLEDIIREGIEFVSDEEAKQYVKNLAKKIDEEAYRMKESLNVSINEEEETVADLVHHFVLPEVEKQLIRQKIQKRQKEKLRTVHDAVYSEIEEVTPNRKLDAPSSSKHRSGSKAKYSKTDDEVQTQ
;
A
#
# COMPACT_ATOMS: atom_id res chain seq x y z
N MET A 1 37.89 29.69 -4.52
CA MET A 1 38.49 29.95 -3.19
C MET A 1 37.61 29.30 -2.13
N TYR A 2 38.20 28.47 -1.26
CA TYR A 2 37.54 28.03 -0.03
C TYR A 2 37.58 29.17 1.01
N PRO A 3 36.50 29.42 1.75
CA PRO A 3 36.56 30.10 3.03
C PRO A 3 36.56 29.05 4.16
N SER A 4 37.73 28.75 4.71
CA SER A 4 37.87 27.96 5.93
C SER A 4 37.74 28.84 7.18
N ALA A 5 37.28 28.21 8.28
CA ALA A 5 37.40 28.68 9.66
C ALA A 5 36.65 29.96 10.09
N PHE A 6 35.36 29.80 10.43
CA PHE A 6 34.86 30.31 11.72
C PHE A 6 34.10 29.19 12.44
N CYS A 7 34.44 28.96 13.71
CA CYS A 7 33.84 27.88 14.49
C CYS A 7 32.49 28.33 15.10
N SER A 8 31.42 28.06 14.36
CA SER A 8 30.06 27.95 14.91
C SER A 8 29.52 26.58 14.53
N VAL A 9 28.83 25.89 15.45
CA VAL A 9 28.24 24.57 15.19
C VAL A 9 27.13 24.70 14.15
N GLY A 10 27.50 24.59 12.87
CA GLY A 10 26.61 24.78 11.73
C GLY A 10 25.65 23.61 11.58
N LEU A 11 24.35 23.91 11.53
CA LEU A 11 23.35 22.92 11.14
C LEU A 11 23.65 22.42 9.73
N GLN A 12 23.54 21.10 9.52
CA GLN A 12 23.72 20.53 8.18
C GLN A 12 22.67 21.08 7.21
N ALA A 13 23.10 21.32 5.97
CA ALA A 13 22.28 21.90 4.92
C ALA A 13 21.74 20.83 3.96
N TYR A 14 20.53 21.06 3.45
CA TYR A 14 19.93 20.34 2.33
C TYR A 14 19.37 21.35 1.33
N ASN A 15 19.70 21.17 0.04
CA ASN A 15 19.19 22.01 -1.04
C ASN A 15 17.90 21.43 -1.62
N LEU A 16 16.81 22.17 -1.48
CA LEU A 16 15.51 21.85 -2.06
C LEU A 16 15.57 21.92 -3.60
N LYS A 17 14.78 21.06 -4.25
CA LYS A 17 14.42 21.20 -5.67
C LYS A 17 13.15 22.06 -5.79
N SER A 18 12.93 22.71 -6.93
CA SER A 18 11.80 23.64 -7.14
C SER A 18 10.42 23.10 -6.70
N PRO A 19 9.99 21.87 -7.05
CA PRO A 19 8.71 21.32 -6.58
C PRO A 19 8.62 21.16 -5.06
N ASN A 20 9.76 20.93 -4.39
CA ASN A 20 9.82 20.77 -2.93
C ASN A 20 9.73 22.14 -2.22
N LEU A 21 10.18 23.23 -2.86
CA LEU A 21 9.98 24.59 -2.34
C LEU A 21 8.49 24.97 -2.36
N SER A 22 7.76 24.63 -3.42
CA SER A 22 6.30 24.81 -3.47
C SER A 22 5.57 24.03 -2.35
N LEU A 23 6.09 22.86 -1.94
CA LEU A 23 5.55 22.10 -0.80
C LEU A 23 5.95 22.72 0.55
N ASP A 24 7.15 23.30 0.66
CA ASP A 24 7.58 24.08 1.83
C ASP A 24 6.72 25.34 2.01
N GLU A 25 6.37 26.04 0.92
CA GLU A 25 5.41 27.15 0.89
C GLU A 25 4.00 26.71 1.34
N VAL A 26 3.51 25.58 0.83
CA VAL A 26 2.23 24.96 1.25
C VAL A 26 2.18 24.64 2.75
N LEU A 27 3.30 24.16 3.32
CA LEU A 27 3.40 23.86 4.75
C LEU A 27 3.52 25.13 5.60
N SER A 28 4.43 26.03 5.23
CA SER A 28 4.79 27.23 5.97
C SER A 28 3.65 28.25 6.08
N GLU A 29 2.87 28.44 5.01
CA GLU A 29 1.71 29.33 5.02
C GLU A 29 0.46 28.67 5.64
N GLY A 30 0.51 27.36 5.96
CA GLY A 30 -0.57 26.64 6.64
C GLY A 30 -1.67 26.10 5.71
N TRP A 31 -1.44 26.04 4.39
CA TRP A 31 -2.39 25.42 3.44
C TRP A 31 -2.70 23.96 3.80
N ALA A 32 -1.71 23.25 4.33
CA ALA A 32 -1.81 21.86 4.78
C ALA A 32 -2.23 21.66 6.25
N SER A 33 -2.77 22.70 6.92
CA SER A 33 -3.18 22.63 8.33
C SER A 33 -4.11 21.42 8.59
N PRO A 34 -3.78 20.53 9.55
CA PRO A 34 -2.96 20.79 10.75
C PRO A 34 -1.48 20.34 10.68
N LEU A 35 -0.93 19.99 9.50
CA LEU A 35 0.49 19.63 9.40
C LEU A 35 1.39 20.79 9.82
N LYS A 36 2.49 20.46 10.53
CA LYS A 36 3.50 21.41 11.02
C LYS A 36 4.83 21.33 10.26
N GLY A 37 4.86 20.61 9.15
CA GLY A 37 6.07 20.29 8.39
C GLY A 37 5.86 19.04 7.53
N PHE A 38 6.93 18.57 6.89
CA PHE A 38 6.89 17.39 6.04
C PHE A 38 6.52 16.15 6.86
N MET A 39 5.66 15.29 6.30
CA MET A 39 5.04 14.17 7.01
C MET A 39 6.08 13.19 7.57
N ARG A 40 5.85 12.74 8.80
CA ARG A 40 6.50 11.56 9.41
C ARG A 40 5.95 10.26 8.80
N GLU A 41 6.59 9.11 9.02
CA GLU A 41 6.16 7.84 8.42
C GLU A 41 4.71 7.51 8.79
N GLU A 42 4.31 7.71 10.05
CA GLU A 42 2.92 7.51 10.49
C GLU A 42 1.93 8.38 9.69
N GLN A 43 2.22 9.67 9.55
CA GLN A 43 1.34 10.62 8.85
C GLN A 43 1.26 10.34 7.35
N PHE A 44 2.38 9.89 6.76
CA PHE A 44 2.47 9.44 5.38
C PHE A 44 1.62 8.19 5.14
N LEU A 45 1.75 7.17 5.99
CA LEU A 45 0.95 5.94 5.91
C LEU A 45 -0.53 6.21 6.16
N GLN A 46 -0.89 7.00 7.18
CA GLN A 46 -2.28 7.40 7.43
C GLN A 46 -2.90 8.11 6.21
N THR A 47 -2.14 9.02 5.58
CA THR A 47 -2.55 9.69 4.34
C THR A 47 -2.81 8.69 3.21
N LEU A 48 -1.87 7.76 2.96
CA LEU A 48 -1.99 6.75 1.89
C LEU A 48 -3.11 5.73 2.10
N HIS A 49 -3.39 5.33 3.34
CA HIS A 49 -4.38 4.29 3.65
C HIS A 49 -5.78 4.83 3.94
N PHE A 50 -5.89 6.05 4.47
CA PHE A 50 -7.16 6.60 4.97
C PHE A 50 -7.58 7.94 4.35
N ASN A 51 -6.74 8.57 3.51
CA ASN A 51 -6.94 9.95 3.02
C ASN A 51 -7.16 10.99 4.15
N CYS A 52 -6.66 10.68 5.35
CA CYS A 52 -6.90 11.43 6.57
C CYS A 52 -5.70 11.35 7.52
N LEU A 53 -5.54 12.40 8.32
CA LEU A 53 -4.71 12.38 9.53
C LEU A 53 -5.61 12.13 10.74
N LEU A 54 -5.24 11.12 11.54
CA LEU A 54 -5.96 10.69 12.73
C LEU A 54 -5.30 11.27 13.98
N ASN A 55 -5.94 12.27 14.60
CA ASN A 55 -5.57 12.75 15.93
C ASN A 55 -6.59 12.24 16.96
N GLU A 56 -6.17 12.09 18.23
CA GLU A 56 -6.91 11.48 19.35
C GLU A 56 -8.38 11.93 19.53
N ALA A 57 -8.76 13.12 19.03
CA ALA A 57 -10.11 13.67 19.13
C ALA A 57 -10.79 13.97 17.77
N LYS A 58 -10.08 13.90 16.62
CA LYS A 58 -10.63 14.31 15.32
C LYS A 58 -9.83 13.79 14.13
N SER A 59 -10.52 13.14 13.18
CA SER A 59 -9.99 12.87 11.84
C SER A 59 -10.04 14.14 10.98
N THR A 60 -8.98 14.44 10.24
CA THR A 60 -8.89 15.57 9.31
C THR A 60 -8.53 15.09 7.91
N ASN A 61 -9.27 15.53 6.89
CA ASN A 61 -8.97 15.20 5.49
C ASN A 61 -7.55 15.63 5.11
N GLN A 62 -6.79 14.70 4.53
CA GLN A 62 -5.50 14.93 3.90
C GLN A 62 -5.25 13.73 2.97
N SER A 63 -5.58 13.89 1.69
CA SER A 63 -5.50 12.82 0.68
C SER A 63 -4.15 12.74 -0.04
N ILE A 64 -3.37 13.82 -0.01
CA ILE A 64 -2.10 13.94 -0.72
C ILE A 64 -0.93 13.90 0.27
N PRO A 65 0.06 12.99 0.09
CA PRO A 65 1.26 12.97 0.92
C PRO A 65 2.19 14.14 0.62
N ILE A 66 2.49 14.94 1.65
CA ILE A 66 3.43 16.08 1.58
C ILE A 66 4.74 15.66 2.26
N VAL A 67 5.69 15.23 1.45
CA VAL A 67 6.92 14.56 1.87
C VAL A 67 8.14 15.12 1.14
N LEU A 68 9.31 15.09 1.79
CA LEU A 68 10.57 15.57 1.23
C LEU A 68 11.46 14.37 0.84
N PRO A 69 11.67 14.08 -0.47
CA PRO A 69 12.51 12.96 -0.89
C PRO A 69 14.00 13.28 -0.81
N LEU A 70 14.79 12.30 -0.36
CA LEU A 70 16.24 12.36 -0.20
C LEU A 70 16.95 11.21 -0.92
N SER A 71 18.12 11.51 -1.48
CA SER A 71 19.05 10.48 -1.97
C SER A 71 19.61 9.66 -0.80
N THR A 72 20.11 8.45 -1.06
CA THR A 72 20.75 7.62 -0.03
C THR A 72 21.97 8.32 0.58
N SER A 73 22.78 9.01 -0.23
CA SER A 73 23.93 9.78 0.26
C SER A 73 23.55 11.02 1.07
N ASP A 74 22.45 11.71 0.73
CA ASP A 74 21.89 12.76 1.58
C ASP A 74 21.36 12.20 2.90
N LYS A 75 20.67 11.04 2.87
CA LYS A 75 20.19 10.37 4.09
C LYS A 75 21.37 10.03 5.00
N GLU A 76 22.39 9.34 4.49
CA GLU A 76 23.59 8.95 5.26
C GLU A 76 24.31 10.16 5.85
N ARG A 77 24.43 11.26 5.08
CA ARG A 77 25.05 12.51 5.52
C ARG A 77 24.25 13.25 6.60
N LEU A 78 22.92 13.15 6.57
CA LEU A 78 22.00 13.87 7.46
C LEU A 78 21.50 13.02 8.64
N ASP A 79 21.85 11.73 8.68
CA ASP A 79 21.43 10.80 9.72
C ASP A 79 21.99 11.20 11.10
N GLY A 80 21.21 10.93 12.15
CA GLY A 80 21.56 11.32 13.53
C GLY A 80 21.62 12.84 13.82
N VAL A 81 21.41 13.72 12.84
CA VAL A 81 21.43 15.18 13.04
C VAL A 81 20.11 15.65 13.68
N SER A 82 20.18 16.52 14.70
CA SER A 82 18.98 16.99 15.44
C SER A 82 18.10 17.98 14.66
N ALA A 83 18.66 18.68 13.68
CA ALA A 83 17.95 19.59 12.80
C ALA A 83 18.69 19.83 11.46
N ILE A 84 17.93 20.01 10.38
CA ILE A 84 18.42 20.21 9.01
C ILE A 84 17.99 21.60 8.53
N SER A 85 18.90 22.35 7.94
CA SER A 85 18.60 23.65 7.31
C SER A 85 18.24 23.47 5.84
N LEU A 86 17.09 24.01 5.42
CA LEU A 86 16.54 23.86 4.07
C LEU A 86 16.85 25.11 3.24
N TYR A 87 17.65 24.93 2.20
CA TYR A 87 18.10 25.98 1.29
C TYR A 87 17.46 25.85 -0.09
N PHE A 88 17.24 26.98 -0.76
CA PHE A 88 16.94 27.03 -2.19
C PHE A 88 17.61 28.27 -2.80
N ASN A 89 18.30 28.09 -3.94
CA ASN A 89 19.09 29.13 -4.61
C ASN A 89 19.99 29.95 -3.65
N GLY A 90 20.64 29.27 -2.69
CA GLY A 90 21.53 29.89 -1.69
C GLY A 90 20.84 30.58 -0.51
N VAL A 91 19.51 30.63 -0.47
CA VAL A 91 18.72 31.23 0.63
C VAL A 91 18.19 30.14 1.56
N CYS A 92 18.41 30.26 2.87
CA CYS A 92 17.79 29.38 3.87
C CYS A 92 16.33 29.81 4.10
N TYR A 93 15.37 28.93 3.86
CA TYR A 93 13.94 29.21 4.03
C TYR A 93 13.40 28.70 5.37
N ALA A 94 13.83 27.52 5.80
CA ALA A 94 13.34 26.88 7.01
C ALA A 94 14.38 25.96 7.66
N ILE A 95 14.13 25.57 8.91
CA ILE A 95 14.86 24.53 9.64
C ILE A 95 13.90 23.40 9.97
N MET A 96 14.18 22.19 9.50
CA MET A 96 13.47 20.98 9.89
C MET A 96 14.04 20.46 11.23
N ARG A 97 13.22 20.40 12.26
CA ARG A 97 13.55 19.89 13.60
C ARG A 97 13.12 18.44 13.78
N LYS A 98 13.97 17.67 14.48
CA LYS A 98 13.75 16.23 14.78
C LYS A 98 13.47 15.43 13.48
N PRO A 99 14.38 15.43 12.51
CA PRO A 99 14.19 14.71 11.26
C PRO A 99 14.00 13.21 11.51
N GLU A 100 13.15 12.59 10.71
CA GLU A 100 12.83 11.17 10.75
C GLU A 100 12.91 10.64 9.32
N PHE A 101 13.84 9.70 9.11
CA PHE A 101 14.13 9.14 7.79
C PHE A 101 13.46 7.77 7.64
N TYR A 102 12.69 7.60 6.57
CA TYR A 102 11.98 6.35 6.29
C TYR A 102 11.94 6.06 4.78
N TYR A 103 11.67 4.82 4.41
CA TYR A 103 11.65 4.42 2.99
C TYR A 103 10.49 5.07 2.24
N HIS A 104 10.74 5.52 1.00
CA HIS A 104 9.74 6.18 0.17
C HIS A 104 8.59 5.25 -0.28
N ARG A 105 8.82 3.93 -0.34
CA ARG A 105 7.80 2.94 -0.79
C ARG A 105 7.14 3.38 -2.11
N LYS A 106 7.95 3.81 -3.08
CA LYS A 106 7.54 4.52 -4.32
C LYS A 106 6.33 3.87 -5.00
N GLU A 107 6.35 2.55 -5.18
CA GLU A 107 5.27 1.80 -5.82
C GLU A 107 3.96 1.81 -5.02
N GLU A 108 4.00 1.61 -3.70
CA GLU A 108 2.80 1.71 -2.85
C GLU A 108 2.23 3.13 -2.85
N ARG A 109 3.09 4.14 -2.71
CA ARG A 109 2.68 5.56 -2.81
C ARG A 109 1.97 5.81 -4.13
N VAL A 110 2.58 5.38 -5.23
CA VAL A 110 2.08 5.61 -6.59
C VAL A 110 0.74 4.89 -6.82
N ALA A 111 0.66 3.60 -6.50
CA ALA A 111 -0.55 2.81 -6.66
C ALA A 111 -1.73 3.38 -5.85
N ARG A 112 -1.50 3.82 -4.61
CA ARG A 112 -2.54 4.37 -3.73
C ARG A 112 -2.93 5.81 -4.07
N GLN A 113 -1.96 6.67 -4.40
CA GLN A 113 -2.21 8.09 -4.68
C GLN A 113 -2.88 8.30 -6.04
N PHE A 114 -2.47 7.54 -7.08
CA PHE A 114 -2.90 7.74 -8.47
C PHE A 114 -3.82 6.64 -9.00
N GLY A 115 -3.90 5.47 -8.36
CA GLY A 115 -4.65 4.31 -8.88
C GLY A 115 -3.96 3.53 -10.00
N ILE A 116 -2.76 3.95 -10.42
CA ILE A 116 -1.93 3.31 -11.47
C ILE A 116 -0.46 3.32 -11.07
N THR A 117 0.35 2.45 -11.69
CA THR A 117 1.81 2.38 -11.53
C THR A 117 2.60 2.72 -12.80
N VAL A 118 1.92 3.17 -13.86
CA VAL A 118 2.54 3.48 -15.16
C VAL A 118 3.46 4.70 -15.06
N LYS A 119 4.73 4.53 -15.45
CA LYS A 119 5.78 5.55 -15.33
C LYS A 119 5.59 6.77 -16.23
N ASP A 120 4.83 6.65 -17.32
CA ASP A 120 4.59 7.73 -18.28
C ASP A 120 3.67 8.85 -17.74
N HIS A 121 2.99 8.60 -16.62
CA HIS A 121 2.25 9.64 -15.91
C HIS A 121 3.24 10.65 -15.28
N PRO A 122 3.11 11.97 -15.54
CA PRO A 122 4.21 12.91 -15.40
C PRO A 122 4.69 13.08 -13.95
N TYR A 123 3.78 13.09 -12.96
CA TYR A 123 4.17 13.14 -11.55
C TYR A 123 4.65 11.78 -11.00
N ILE A 124 4.23 10.66 -11.61
CA ILE A 124 4.70 9.33 -11.22
C ILE A 124 6.17 9.18 -11.64
N LYS A 125 6.52 9.65 -12.85
CA LYS A 125 7.90 9.77 -13.32
C LYS A 125 8.77 10.51 -12.30
N MET A 126 8.33 11.70 -11.86
CA MET A 126 9.04 12.49 -10.85
C MET A 126 9.22 11.74 -9.51
N ILE A 127 8.23 10.95 -9.07
CA ILE A 127 8.36 10.13 -7.86
C ILE A 127 9.41 9.03 -8.05
N TYR A 128 9.43 8.32 -9.18
CA TYR A 128 10.43 7.28 -9.44
C TYR A 128 11.85 7.85 -9.58
N GLU A 129 12.00 9.01 -10.23
CA GLU A 129 13.27 9.75 -10.42
C GLU A 129 13.75 10.48 -9.15
N SER A 130 12.91 10.62 -8.13
CA SER A 130 13.30 11.16 -6.83
C SER A 130 14.06 10.13 -5.98
N GLY A 131 14.56 10.54 -4.81
CA GLY A 131 15.31 9.65 -3.93
C GLY A 131 14.47 8.53 -3.28
N ASP A 132 15.16 7.50 -2.79
CA ASP A 132 14.55 6.29 -2.20
C ASP A 132 14.15 6.44 -0.74
N TRP A 133 14.61 7.52 -0.10
CA TRP A 133 14.27 7.91 1.27
C TRP A 133 13.33 9.12 1.27
N LEU A 134 12.52 9.22 2.32
CA LEU A 134 11.77 10.43 2.69
C LEU A 134 12.28 10.92 4.04
N VAL A 135 12.19 12.23 4.27
CA VAL A 135 12.39 12.83 5.60
C VAL A 135 11.15 13.60 6.05
N GLY A 136 10.70 13.31 7.27
CA GLY A 136 9.64 14.02 7.98
C GLY A 136 10.17 14.82 9.16
N GLY A 137 9.50 15.89 9.56
CA GLY A 137 9.96 16.74 10.66
C GLY A 137 9.08 17.96 10.92
N GLU A 138 9.30 18.61 12.08
CA GLU A 138 8.63 19.88 12.41
C GLU A 138 9.36 21.02 11.69
N LEU A 139 8.65 21.91 10.99
CA LEU A 139 9.24 22.95 10.16
C LEU A 139 9.24 24.31 10.88
N GLU A 140 10.42 24.85 11.14
CA GLU A 140 10.63 26.19 11.70
C GLU A 140 10.99 27.14 10.56
N VAL A 141 10.01 27.93 10.12
CA VAL A 141 10.13 28.80 8.93
C VAL A 141 10.87 30.09 9.30
N LEU A 142 11.97 30.36 8.61
CA LEU A 142 12.81 31.55 8.81
C LEU A 142 12.40 32.70 7.88
N LYS A 143 11.98 32.37 6.64
CA LYS A 143 11.64 33.35 5.61
C LYS A 143 10.45 32.85 4.79
N ARG A 144 9.49 33.74 4.48
CA ARG A 144 8.43 33.47 3.50
C ARG A 144 9.05 33.27 2.11
N VAL A 145 8.53 32.31 1.36
CA VAL A 145 8.92 32.10 -0.05
C VAL A 145 8.54 33.33 -0.88
N GLN A 146 9.45 33.77 -1.73
CA GLN A 146 9.24 34.84 -2.70
C GLN A 146 9.90 34.37 -4.00
N TRP A 147 9.13 34.30 -5.08
CA TRP A 147 9.60 33.74 -6.35
C TRP A 147 10.28 34.79 -7.22
N GLY A 148 10.02 36.09 -7.00
CA GLY A 148 10.63 37.17 -7.79
C GLY A 148 10.15 37.22 -9.24
N ASP A 149 9.01 36.59 -9.54
CA ASP A 149 8.39 36.47 -10.87
C ASP A 149 7.30 37.53 -11.12
N GLU A 150 7.33 38.63 -10.37
CA GLU A 150 6.33 39.71 -10.30
C GLU A 150 4.94 39.29 -9.78
N LEU A 151 4.67 38.00 -9.58
CA LEU A 151 3.36 37.47 -9.18
C LEU A 151 3.18 37.27 -7.66
N ASP A 152 4.22 37.52 -6.86
CA ASP A 152 4.19 37.30 -5.40
C ASP A 152 3.04 38.06 -4.69
N HIS A 153 2.59 39.19 -5.24
CA HIS A 153 1.45 39.94 -4.72
C HIS A 153 0.08 39.22 -4.86
N TYR A 154 0.00 38.17 -5.69
CA TYR A 154 -1.16 37.27 -5.76
C TYR A 154 -1.04 36.05 -4.85
N ARG A 155 0.14 35.73 -4.30
CA ARG A 155 0.39 34.59 -3.41
C ARG A 155 -0.06 34.90 -1.98
N LEU A 156 -1.37 35.00 -1.77
CA LEU A 156 -1.97 35.33 -0.48
C LEU A 156 -2.13 34.08 0.39
N THR A 157 -1.60 34.11 1.62
CA THR A 157 -1.76 33.02 2.60
C THR A 157 -3.24 32.73 2.91
N PRO A 158 -3.58 31.55 3.46
CA PRO A 158 -4.91 31.25 3.98
C PRO A 158 -5.43 32.30 4.98
N ASN A 159 -4.56 32.88 5.80
CA ASN A 159 -4.93 33.90 6.79
C ASN A 159 -5.16 35.27 6.15
N GLU A 160 -4.32 35.69 5.20
CA GLU A 160 -4.50 36.92 4.42
C GLU A 160 -5.80 36.85 3.58
N LEU A 161 -6.11 35.68 2.99
CA LEU A 161 -7.38 35.44 2.30
C LEU A 161 -8.58 35.57 3.25
N ARG A 162 -8.56 34.91 4.41
CA ARG A 162 -9.62 35.05 5.43
C ARG A 162 -9.82 36.50 5.88
N MET A 163 -8.72 37.25 6.08
CA MET A 163 -8.78 38.68 6.39
C MET A 163 -9.39 39.49 5.24
N LYS A 164 -8.99 39.22 3.99
CA LYS A 164 -9.53 39.88 2.79
C LYS A 164 -11.04 39.65 2.63
N PHE A 165 -11.52 38.41 2.79
CA PHE A 165 -12.95 38.10 2.76
C PHE A 165 -13.73 38.79 3.87
N LYS A 166 -13.16 38.85 5.09
CA LYS A 166 -13.76 39.58 6.22
C LYS A 166 -13.85 41.09 5.95
N LEU A 167 -12.81 41.70 5.37
CA LEU A 167 -12.79 43.12 5.00
C LEU A 167 -13.79 43.45 3.88
N MET A 168 -13.99 42.55 2.92
CA MET A 168 -15.03 42.68 1.88
C MET A 168 -16.45 42.51 2.43
N GLY A 169 -16.59 41.95 3.65
CA GLY A 169 -17.86 41.60 4.26
C GLY A 169 -18.54 40.44 3.52
N ALA A 170 -17.77 39.46 3.06
CA ALA A 170 -18.29 38.27 2.40
C ALA A 170 -19.07 37.40 3.41
N ASP A 171 -20.30 37.04 3.05
CA ASP A 171 -21.15 36.10 3.82
C ASP A 171 -21.07 34.66 3.28
N ALA A 172 -20.67 34.50 2.02
CA ALA A 172 -20.29 33.24 1.42
C ALA A 172 -19.00 33.41 0.58
N VAL A 173 -18.07 32.47 0.72
CA VAL A 173 -16.90 32.36 -0.17
C VAL A 173 -17.01 31.05 -0.95
N PHE A 174 -16.97 31.15 -2.29
CA PHE A 174 -16.99 29.99 -3.18
C PHE A 174 -15.74 29.96 -4.04
N ALA A 175 -15.09 28.80 -4.14
CA ALA A 175 -13.80 28.67 -4.82
C ALA A 175 -13.88 27.85 -6.10
N PHE A 176 -13.10 28.26 -7.11
CA PHE A 176 -12.90 27.52 -8.36
C PHE A 176 -11.41 27.24 -8.59
N GLN A 177 -11.08 25.95 -8.73
CA GLN A 177 -9.73 25.46 -8.99
C GLN A 177 -9.42 25.54 -10.50
N LEU A 178 -8.31 26.19 -10.85
CA LEU A 178 -7.87 26.36 -12.23
C LEU A 178 -6.42 25.92 -12.44
N ARG A 179 -6.18 25.15 -13.51
CA ARG A 179 -4.84 25.00 -14.13
C ARG A 179 -4.78 25.52 -15.57
N ASN A 180 -5.94 25.77 -16.18
CA ASN A 180 -6.10 26.16 -17.57
C ASN A 180 -6.54 27.62 -17.69
N PRO A 181 -6.36 28.27 -18.86
CA PRO A 181 -6.99 29.56 -19.18
C PRO A 181 -8.53 29.55 -19.04
N ILE A 182 -9.11 30.70 -18.72
CA ILE A 182 -10.55 30.87 -18.51
C ILE A 182 -11.24 31.20 -19.84
N HIS A 183 -12.07 30.31 -20.37
CA HIS A 183 -13.01 30.61 -21.46
C HIS A 183 -14.39 31.01 -20.90
N ASN A 184 -15.28 31.49 -21.75
CA ASN A 184 -16.55 32.08 -21.32
C ASN A 184 -17.47 31.05 -20.62
N GLY A 185 -17.36 29.77 -20.95
CA GLY A 185 -18.04 28.69 -20.20
C GLY A 185 -17.61 28.56 -18.73
N HIS A 186 -16.33 28.83 -18.41
CA HIS A 186 -15.87 28.89 -17.01
C HIS A 186 -16.43 30.14 -16.32
N ALA A 187 -16.45 31.29 -17.01
CA ALA A 187 -17.03 32.53 -16.49
C ALA A 187 -18.55 32.41 -16.23
N LEU A 188 -19.29 31.75 -17.12
CA LEU A 188 -20.71 31.42 -16.98
C LEU A 188 -20.96 30.61 -15.71
N LEU A 189 -20.20 29.52 -15.50
CA LEU A 189 -20.34 28.68 -14.32
C LEU A 189 -20.10 29.44 -13.01
N MET A 190 -19.03 30.26 -12.96
CA MET A 190 -18.70 31.05 -11.77
C MET A 190 -19.77 32.13 -11.49
N THR A 191 -20.29 32.77 -12.53
CA THR A 191 -21.35 33.78 -12.42
C THR A 191 -22.70 33.17 -12.05
N ASP A 192 -23.05 32.00 -12.61
CA ASP A 192 -24.26 31.25 -12.26
C ASP A 192 -24.19 30.73 -10.82
N THR A 193 -23.02 30.24 -10.38
CA THR A 193 -22.81 29.85 -8.98
C THR A 193 -23.06 31.04 -8.04
N ARG A 194 -22.55 32.23 -8.38
CA ARG A 194 -22.81 33.45 -7.61
C ARG A 194 -24.30 33.82 -7.58
N ARG A 195 -25.03 33.63 -8.69
CA ARG A 195 -26.48 33.84 -8.78
C ARG A 195 -27.22 32.88 -7.85
N GLN A 196 -26.97 31.58 -7.97
CA GLN A 196 -27.59 30.55 -7.11
C GLN A 196 -27.36 30.83 -5.61
N LEU A 197 -26.18 31.32 -5.23
CA LEU A 197 -25.91 31.72 -3.84
C LEU A 197 -26.74 32.94 -3.41
N LYS A 198 -26.95 33.93 -4.29
CA LYS A 198 -27.86 35.05 -4.02
C LYS A 198 -29.31 34.60 -3.87
N ASP A 199 -29.76 33.69 -4.72
CA ASP A 199 -31.12 33.14 -4.69
C ASP A 199 -31.37 32.34 -3.40
N ARG A 200 -30.32 31.73 -2.83
CA ARG A 200 -30.33 31.09 -1.50
C ARG A 200 -30.25 32.07 -0.31
N GLY A 201 -30.20 33.38 -0.55
CA GLY A 201 -30.21 34.42 0.47
C GLY A 201 -28.86 35.02 0.86
N TYR A 202 -27.74 34.60 0.26
CA TYR A 202 -26.44 35.22 0.50
C TYR A 202 -26.34 36.59 -0.21
N ARG A 203 -26.07 37.65 0.53
CA ARG A 203 -26.06 39.04 0.02
C ARG A 203 -24.75 39.37 -0.68
N LYS A 204 -23.63 38.85 -0.19
CA LYS A 204 -22.26 39.13 -0.68
C LYS A 204 -21.44 37.85 -0.94
N PRO A 205 -21.91 36.94 -1.81
CA PRO A 205 -21.08 35.82 -2.26
C PRO A 205 -19.86 36.32 -3.06
N VAL A 206 -18.67 35.92 -2.61
CA VAL A 206 -17.36 36.25 -3.18
C VAL A 206 -16.71 35.02 -3.80
N LEU A 207 -16.25 35.17 -5.03
CA LEU A 207 -15.47 34.17 -5.77
C LEU A 207 -14.00 34.23 -5.33
N LEU A 208 -13.48 33.10 -4.87
CA LEU A 208 -12.04 32.84 -4.79
C LEU A 208 -11.60 32.18 -6.10
N LEU A 209 -11.10 33.00 -7.03
CA LEU A 209 -10.56 32.58 -8.32
C LEU A 209 -9.10 32.15 -8.09
N HIS A 210 -8.84 30.84 -8.13
CA HIS A 210 -7.69 30.27 -7.44
C HIS A 210 -6.82 29.36 -8.34
N PRO A 211 -6.12 29.92 -9.34
CA PRO A 211 -5.17 29.16 -10.15
C PRO A 211 -4.05 28.51 -9.33
N LEU A 212 -3.58 27.34 -9.79
CA LEU A 212 -2.35 26.71 -9.32
C LEU A 212 -1.12 27.47 -9.80
N GLY A 213 -0.15 27.68 -8.90
CA GLY A 213 1.12 28.36 -9.16
C GLY A 213 2.38 27.56 -8.86
N GLY A 214 2.28 26.34 -8.33
CA GLY A 214 3.40 25.40 -8.30
C GLY A 214 3.65 24.76 -9.67
N TRP A 215 4.52 23.74 -9.69
CA TRP A 215 4.85 22.98 -10.89
C TRP A 215 3.61 22.40 -11.60
N THR A 216 3.59 22.48 -12.93
CA THR A 216 2.63 21.84 -13.84
C THR A 216 3.39 21.14 -14.96
N LYS A 217 2.78 20.18 -15.65
CA LYS A 217 3.36 19.50 -16.81
C LYS A 217 3.62 20.48 -17.98
N ASP A 218 4.56 20.12 -18.84
CA ASP A 218 5.12 21.03 -19.86
C ASP A 218 4.13 21.44 -20.98
N ASP A 219 3.04 20.70 -21.19
CA ASP A 219 1.99 21.07 -22.17
C ASP A 219 0.82 21.91 -21.59
N ASP A 220 0.80 22.15 -20.28
CA ASP A 220 -0.10 23.13 -19.67
C ASP A 220 0.46 24.57 -19.87
N VAL A 221 -0.41 25.58 -19.85
CA VAL A 221 0.00 26.98 -20.08
C VAL A 221 0.76 27.52 -18.86
N PRO A 222 1.93 28.19 -19.03
CA PRO A 222 2.71 28.75 -17.93
C PRO A 222 1.92 29.71 -17.04
N LEU A 223 2.27 29.75 -15.75
CA LEU A 223 1.59 30.57 -14.74
C LEU A 223 1.48 32.04 -15.13
N HIS A 224 2.57 32.65 -15.60
CA HIS A 224 2.59 34.06 -16.00
C HIS A 224 1.55 34.37 -17.10
N THR A 225 1.55 33.59 -18.18
CA THR A 225 0.55 33.69 -19.25
C THR A 225 -0.88 33.48 -18.74
N ARG A 226 -1.10 32.52 -17.83
CA ARG A 226 -2.42 32.29 -17.21
C ARG A 226 -2.87 33.49 -16.36
N MET A 227 -1.98 34.08 -15.56
CA MET A 227 -2.30 35.23 -14.71
C MET A 227 -2.62 36.46 -15.55
N LEU A 228 -1.86 36.74 -16.61
CA LEU A 228 -2.20 37.80 -17.59
C LEU A 228 -3.58 37.54 -18.23
N GLN A 229 -3.86 36.30 -18.64
CA GLN A 229 -5.13 35.91 -19.24
C GLN A 229 -6.31 36.07 -18.26
N HIS A 230 -6.14 35.68 -17.00
CA HIS A 230 -7.16 35.85 -15.96
C HIS A 230 -7.39 37.33 -15.61
N GLN A 231 -6.33 38.14 -15.62
CA GLN A 231 -6.43 39.59 -15.44
C GLN A 231 -7.22 40.24 -16.59
N ALA A 232 -6.95 39.84 -17.85
CA ALA A 232 -7.72 40.31 -19.00
C ALA A 232 -9.21 39.94 -18.93
N VAL A 233 -9.57 38.75 -18.43
CA VAL A 233 -10.97 38.35 -18.18
C VAL A 233 -11.65 39.26 -17.14
N LEU A 234 -10.91 39.71 -16.12
CA LEU A 234 -11.39 40.68 -15.12
C LEU A 234 -11.40 42.14 -15.64
N ASP A 235 -10.59 42.46 -16.66
CA ASP A 235 -10.55 43.78 -17.31
C ASP A 235 -11.66 43.93 -18.36
N GLU A 236 -12.06 42.84 -19.02
CA GLU A 236 -13.21 42.79 -19.96
C GLU A 236 -14.57 42.63 -19.25
N GLY A 237 -14.59 42.53 -17.92
CA GLY A 237 -15.82 42.54 -17.13
C GLY A 237 -16.65 41.25 -17.14
N LEU A 238 -16.10 40.15 -17.67
CA LEU A 238 -16.76 38.82 -17.63
C LEU A 238 -16.93 38.29 -16.21
N LEU A 239 -16.08 38.73 -15.28
CA LEU A 239 -16.16 38.47 -13.86
C LEU A 239 -16.12 39.80 -13.09
N ASP A 240 -17.04 39.98 -12.16
CA ASP A 240 -17.13 41.20 -11.34
C ASP A 240 -15.95 41.28 -10.35
N ARG A 241 -15.08 42.26 -10.58
CA ARG A 241 -13.87 42.55 -9.78
C ARG A 241 -14.15 42.83 -8.31
N PHE A 242 -15.29 43.45 -7.97
CA PHE A 242 -15.64 43.74 -6.57
C PHE A 242 -16.06 42.48 -5.80
N SER A 243 -16.32 41.39 -6.52
CA SER A 243 -16.73 40.09 -5.97
C SER A 243 -15.74 38.96 -6.21
N THR A 244 -14.62 39.25 -6.87
CA THR A 244 -13.64 38.23 -7.27
C THR A 244 -12.30 38.52 -6.64
N VAL A 245 -11.81 37.59 -5.84
CA VAL A 245 -10.45 37.56 -5.33
C VAL A 245 -9.65 36.61 -6.20
N LEU A 246 -8.83 37.17 -7.10
CA LEU A 246 -7.77 36.44 -7.78
C LEU A 246 -6.59 36.25 -6.81
N ALA A 247 -6.18 35.00 -6.59
CA ALA A 247 -5.04 34.62 -5.76
C ALA A 247 -4.41 33.33 -6.29
N ILE A 248 -3.12 33.11 -6.05
CA ILE A 248 -2.37 31.93 -6.49
C ILE A 248 -2.32 30.90 -5.36
N PHE A 249 -2.63 29.64 -5.69
CA PHE A 249 -2.40 28.50 -4.79
C PHE A 249 -1.02 27.88 -5.08
N PRO A 250 -0.05 27.89 -4.13
CA PRO A 250 1.33 27.54 -4.42
C PRO A 250 1.60 26.04 -4.64
N SER A 251 0.63 25.15 -4.40
CA SER A 251 0.80 23.70 -4.60
C SER A 251 1.24 23.35 -6.03
N PRO A 252 2.14 22.37 -6.21
CA PRO A 252 2.31 21.71 -7.50
C PRO A 252 1.04 20.93 -7.87
N MET A 253 0.83 20.74 -9.16
CA MET A 253 -0.18 19.87 -9.76
C MET A 253 0.35 18.44 -9.85
N MET A 254 -0.40 17.48 -9.32
CA MET A 254 -0.02 16.07 -9.32
C MET A 254 -0.68 15.26 -10.43
N TYR A 255 -1.83 15.71 -10.94
CA TYR A 255 -2.71 14.99 -11.87
C TYR A 255 -3.32 13.71 -11.27
N ALA A 256 -3.50 13.67 -9.94
CA ALA A 256 -4.03 12.52 -9.21
C ALA A 256 -5.57 12.52 -9.07
N GLY A 257 -6.27 13.26 -9.95
CA GLY A 257 -7.73 13.22 -10.11
C GLY A 257 -8.52 13.25 -8.78
N PRO A 258 -9.31 12.21 -8.45
CA PRO A 258 -10.14 12.18 -7.24
C PRO A 258 -9.37 12.39 -5.92
N THR A 259 -8.12 11.92 -5.84
CA THR A 259 -7.26 12.07 -4.65
C THR A 259 -6.84 13.52 -4.49
N GLU A 260 -6.37 14.16 -5.56
CA GLU A 260 -5.92 15.55 -5.56
C GLU A 260 -7.07 16.56 -5.40
N VAL A 261 -8.27 16.21 -5.86
CA VAL A 261 -9.45 17.06 -5.73
C VAL A 261 -9.92 17.22 -4.28
N GLN A 262 -9.75 16.20 -3.45
CA GLN A 262 -9.89 16.32 -1.99
C GLN A 262 -8.87 17.30 -1.39
N TRP A 263 -7.60 17.20 -1.79
CA TRP A 263 -6.54 18.12 -1.38
C TRP A 263 -6.86 19.57 -1.76
N HIS A 264 -7.30 19.79 -3.00
CA HIS A 264 -7.73 21.10 -3.46
C HIS A 264 -8.90 21.66 -2.64
N ALA A 265 -9.95 20.86 -2.41
CA ALA A 265 -11.08 21.25 -1.57
C ALA A 265 -10.66 21.58 -0.13
N LYS A 266 -9.83 20.73 0.49
CA LYS A 266 -9.25 20.91 1.82
C LYS A 266 -8.44 22.21 1.94
N ALA A 267 -7.56 22.49 0.98
CA ALA A 267 -6.75 23.71 0.98
C ALA A 267 -7.62 24.98 0.88
N ARG A 268 -8.72 24.95 0.10
CA ARG A 268 -9.63 26.11 -0.02
C ARG A 268 -10.52 26.26 1.21
N MET A 269 -10.95 25.17 1.85
CA MET A 269 -11.57 25.22 3.18
C MET A 269 -10.62 25.82 4.23
N ASN A 270 -9.31 25.50 4.18
CA ASN A 270 -8.28 26.10 5.03
C ASN A 270 -8.10 27.61 4.75
N ALA A 271 -8.31 28.10 3.53
CA ALA A 271 -8.39 29.53 3.19
C ALA A 271 -9.76 30.20 3.47
N GLY A 272 -10.75 29.45 3.97
CA GLY A 272 -12.05 30.00 4.37
C GLY A 272 -13.16 29.93 3.32
N ALA A 273 -13.02 29.13 2.26
CA ALA A 273 -14.13 28.81 1.36
C ALA A 273 -15.22 28.00 2.09
N ASN A 274 -16.48 28.37 1.86
CA ASN A 274 -17.68 27.65 2.30
C ASN A 274 -18.20 26.71 1.20
N PHE A 275 -17.98 27.08 -0.07
CA PHE A 275 -18.43 26.33 -1.24
C PHE A 275 -17.26 26.01 -2.17
N TYR A 276 -17.32 24.87 -2.86
CA TYR A 276 -16.29 24.46 -3.81
C TYR A 276 -16.91 23.90 -5.09
N ILE A 277 -16.56 24.50 -6.23
CA ILE A 277 -17.06 24.11 -7.55
C ILE A 277 -16.21 22.97 -8.10
N VAL A 278 -16.84 21.86 -8.48
CA VAL A 278 -16.14 20.63 -8.96
C VAL A 278 -16.52 20.31 -10.39
N GLY A 279 -15.56 20.50 -11.31
CA GLY A 279 -15.68 20.25 -12.74
C GLY A 279 -15.85 18.78 -13.16
N ARG A 280 -16.07 18.57 -14.46
CA ARG A 280 -15.85 17.29 -15.14
C ARG A 280 -14.35 16.97 -15.16
N ASP A 281 -13.99 15.70 -14.96
CA ASP A 281 -12.61 15.19 -14.83
C ASP A 281 -11.69 16.10 -13.98
N PRO A 282 -12.09 16.39 -12.73
CA PRO A 282 -11.40 17.38 -11.92
C PRO A 282 -10.02 16.84 -11.53
N ALA A 283 -8.98 17.63 -11.82
CA ALA A 283 -7.57 17.26 -11.70
C ALA A 283 -7.11 16.03 -12.51
N GLY A 284 -7.89 15.54 -13.48
CA GLY A 284 -7.50 14.42 -14.32
C GLY A 284 -6.62 14.77 -15.52
N ILE A 285 -6.20 13.69 -16.19
CA ILE A 285 -5.29 13.63 -17.34
C ILE A 285 -5.71 12.43 -18.23
N PRO A 286 -5.47 12.46 -19.55
CA PRO A 286 -5.64 11.28 -20.41
C PRO A 286 -4.86 10.06 -19.92
N HIS A 287 -5.34 8.86 -20.24
CA HIS A 287 -4.67 7.63 -19.84
C HIS A 287 -3.27 7.51 -20.48
N PRO A 288 -2.19 7.24 -19.71
CA PRO A 288 -0.82 7.32 -20.24
C PRO A 288 -0.51 6.34 -21.39
N GLN A 289 -1.22 5.20 -21.46
CA GLN A 289 -1.05 4.19 -22.51
C GLN A 289 -1.83 4.50 -23.80
N GLY A 290 -2.53 5.63 -23.88
CA GLY A 290 -3.26 6.08 -25.07
C GLY A 290 -4.78 6.09 -24.91
N GLN A 291 -5.46 6.56 -25.96
CA GLN A 291 -6.89 6.82 -25.94
C GLN A 291 -7.73 5.53 -25.93
N ASP A 292 -7.21 4.42 -26.48
CA ASP A 292 -7.92 3.14 -26.54
C ASP A 292 -7.85 2.33 -25.24
N SER A 293 -7.02 2.74 -24.26
CA SER A 293 -6.87 2.02 -22.99
C SER A 293 -8.09 2.10 -22.07
N THR A 294 -8.97 3.08 -22.30
CA THR A 294 -10.17 3.35 -21.50
C THR A 294 -11.31 3.84 -22.41
N PRO A 295 -12.59 3.60 -22.08
CA PRO A 295 -13.71 3.90 -22.99
C PRO A 295 -13.84 5.37 -23.42
N ASP A 296 -13.28 6.31 -22.65
CA ASP A 296 -13.28 7.75 -22.94
C ASP A 296 -11.88 8.37 -23.03
N GLY A 297 -10.83 7.54 -23.00
CA GLY A 297 -9.42 7.94 -23.05
C GLY A 297 -8.87 8.63 -21.80
N ASN A 298 -9.63 8.74 -20.70
CA ASN A 298 -9.20 9.43 -19.48
C ASN A 298 -8.67 8.44 -18.43
N LEU A 299 -7.72 8.89 -17.59
CA LEU A 299 -7.21 8.08 -16.48
C LEU A 299 -8.28 7.83 -15.40
N TYR A 300 -9.28 8.70 -15.28
CA TYR A 300 -10.32 8.64 -14.26
C TYR A 300 -11.71 8.81 -14.88
N ASP A 301 -12.73 8.14 -14.31
CA ASP A 301 -14.13 8.46 -14.61
C ASP A 301 -14.39 9.93 -14.32
N VAL A 302 -15.00 10.60 -15.30
CA VAL A 302 -15.13 12.06 -15.36
C VAL A 302 -16.01 12.68 -14.28
N THR A 303 -16.70 11.87 -13.49
CA THR A 303 -17.48 12.28 -12.32
C THR A 303 -16.89 11.81 -11.00
N HIS A 304 -15.88 10.93 -11.02
CA HIS A 304 -15.34 10.23 -9.85
C HIS A 304 -14.89 11.19 -8.74
N GLY A 305 -14.16 12.26 -9.07
CA GLY A 305 -13.75 13.28 -8.09
C GLY A 305 -14.92 14.00 -7.40
N SER A 306 -16.05 14.17 -8.08
CA SER A 306 -17.26 14.77 -7.47
C SER A 306 -18.01 13.78 -6.56
N ARG A 307 -17.99 12.47 -6.88
CA ARG A 307 -18.53 11.41 -6.02
C ARG A 307 -17.70 11.28 -4.74
N VAL A 308 -16.38 11.20 -4.89
CA VAL A 308 -15.41 11.07 -3.79
C VAL A 308 -15.50 12.24 -2.83
N LEU A 309 -15.55 13.49 -3.31
CA LEU A 309 -15.69 14.66 -2.43
C LEU A 309 -16.93 14.64 -1.53
N LYS A 310 -18.07 14.15 -2.02
CA LYS A 310 -19.30 14.03 -1.22
C LYS A 310 -19.20 12.99 -0.10
N MET A 311 -18.29 12.02 -0.24
CA MET A 311 -18.05 10.94 0.73
C MET A 311 -16.77 11.17 1.56
N ALA A 312 -15.99 12.20 1.27
CA ALA A 312 -14.67 12.42 1.83
C ALA A 312 -14.73 12.81 3.32
N PRO A 313 -14.19 11.98 4.24
CA PRO A 313 -14.20 12.28 5.67
C PRO A 313 -13.44 13.57 5.97
N GLY A 314 -14.03 14.44 6.80
CA GLY A 314 -13.41 15.69 7.26
C GLY A 314 -13.61 16.90 6.35
N LEU A 315 -14.38 16.80 5.26
CA LEU A 315 -14.77 17.92 4.39
C LEU A 315 -16.20 18.44 4.61
N ASN A 316 -16.92 17.94 5.61
CA ASN A 316 -18.33 18.24 5.89
C ASN A 316 -18.68 19.74 6.07
N SER A 317 -17.68 20.61 6.28
CA SER A 317 -17.86 22.07 6.41
C SER A 317 -17.79 22.82 5.07
N LEU A 318 -17.62 22.12 3.95
CA LEU A 318 -17.49 22.67 2.61
C LEU A 318 -18.60 22.09 1.71
N GLU A 319 -19.51 22.92 1.22
CA GLU A 319 -20.57 22.47 0.32
C GLU A 319 -20.04 22.33 -1.12
N ILE A 320 -20.27 21.16 -1.72
CA ILE A 320 -19.81 20.85 -3.07
C ILE A 320 -20.86 21.26 -4.10
N ILE A 321 -20.52 22.24 -4.93
CA ILE A 321 -21.39 22.71 -6.01
C ILE A 321 -21.07 21.90 -7.28
N PRO A 322 -22.02 21.10 -7.82
CA PRO A 322 -21.78 20.27 -8.99
C PRO A 322 -21.66 21.14 -10.25
N PHE A 323 -20.69 20.81 -11.10
CA PHE A 323 -20.52 21.48 -12.39
C PHE A 323 -21.65 21.11 -13.37
N ARG A 324 -22.24 22.15 -13.97
CA ARG A 324 -23.11 22.01 -15.14
C ARG A 324 -22.27 22.16 -16.39
N VAL A 325 -22.45 21.27 -17.37
CA VAL A 325 -21.68 21.29 -18.62
C VAL A 325 -22.04 22.55 -19.40
N ALA A 326 -21.04 23.38 -19.71
CA ALA A 326 -21.17 24.53 -20.60
C ALA A 326 -20.62 24.19 -21.99
N ALA A 327 -21.35 24.56 -23.03
CA ALA A 327 -20.98 24.37 -24.43
C ALA A 327 -21.27 25.66 -25.22
N TYR A 328 -20.75 25.76 -26.44
CA TYR A 328 -20.97 26.92 -27.29
C TYR A 328 -22.30 26.77 -28.03
N ASP A 329 -23.29 27.61 -27.72
CA ASP A 329 -24.57 27.65 -28.43
C ASP A 329 -24.39 28.42 -29.74
N THR A 330 -24.49 27.72 -30.87
CA THR A 330 -24.27 28.27 -32.22
C THR A 330 -25.39 29.22 -32.64
N LYS A 331 -26.59 29.05 -32.10
CA LYS A 331 -27.78 29.87 -32.39
C LYS A 331 -27.77 31.18 -31.60
N ASN A 332 -27.33 31.12 -30.34
CA ASN A 332 -27.23 32.29 -29.46
C ASN A 332 -25.84 32.97 -29.49
N VAL A 333 -24.87 32.43 -30.24
CA VAL A 333 -23.50 32.98 -30.43
C VAL A 333 -22.80 33.27 -29.09
N LYS A 334 -22.92 32.34 -28.14
CA LYS A 334 -22.41 32.49 -26.77
C LYS A 334 -22.21 31.12 -26.11
N MET A 335 -21.44 31.09 -25.03
CA MET A 335 -21.42 29.92 -24.14
C MET A 335 -22.72 29.88 -23.30
N ASP A 336 -23.39 28.72 -23.27
CA ASP A 336 -24.55 28.46 -22.42
C ASP A 336 -24.45 27.04 -21.80
N PHE A 337 -25.35 26.70 -20.87
CA PHE A 337 -25.41 25.35 -20.33
C PHE A 337 -25.98 24.38 -21.36
N PHE A 338 -25.32 23.23 -21.53
CA PHE A 338 -25.71 22.22 -22.50
C PHE A 338 -27.10 21.65 -22.20
N ASP A 339 -27.99 21.74 -23.18
CA ASP A 339 -29.33 21.17 -23.15
C ASP A 339 -29.39 19.93 -24.05
N PRO A 340 -29.64 18.72 -23.51
CA PRO A 340 -29.77 17.50 -24.29
C PRO A 340 -30.86 17.57 -25.38
N THR A 341 -31.91 18.37 -25.17
CA THR A 341 -33.03 18.49 -26.12
C THR A 341 -32.67 19.29 -27.38
N ARG A 342 -31.67 20.18 -27.29
CA ARG A 342 -31.14 20.98 -28.41
C ARG A 342 -29.70 20.63 -28.76
N LYS A 343 -29.31 19.35 -28.61
CA LYS A 343 -27.90 18.90 -28.78
C LYS A 343 -27.22 19.42 -30.06
N GLU A 344 -27.95 19.57 -31.15
CA GLU A 344 -27.44 20.04 -32.45
C GLU A 344 -27.05 21.53 -32.45
N ASP A 345 -27.67 22.35 -31.60
CA ASP A 345 -27.34 23.77 -31.42
C ASP A 345 -26.04 23.97 -30.59
N PHE A 346 -25.43 22.91 -30.04
CA PHE A 346 -24.28 23.01 -29.13
C PHE A 346 -22.98 22.43 -29.69
N LEU A 347 -21.96 23.27 -29.80
CA LEU A 347 -20.60 22.92 -30.20
C LEU A 347 -19.68 22.74 -28.99
N PHE A 348 -18.98 21.60 -28.95
CA PHE A 348 -17.92 21.31 -27.97
C PHE A 348 -16.55 21.58 -28.57
N ILE A 349 -15.87 22.64 -28.11
CA ILE A 349 -14.50 22.97 -28.52
C ILE A 349 -13.52 22.36 -27.51
N SER A 350 -12.77 21.34 -27.94
CA SER A 350 -11.77 20.68 -27.09
C SER A 350 -10.54 21.56 -26.86
N GLY A 351 -9.83 21.34 -25.75
CA GLY A 351 -8.57 22.03 -25.47
C GLY A 351 -7.51 21.82 -26.57
N THR A 352 -7.47 20.65 -27.20
CA THR A 352 -6.59 20.41 -28.36
C THR A 352 -6.98 21.29 -29.55
N LYS A 353 -8.28 21.37 -29.90
CA LYS A 353 -8.74 22.24 -30.99
C LYS A 353 -8.44 23.72 -30.70
N MET A 354 -8.68 24.17 -29.48
CA MET A 354 -8.32 25.53 -29.02
C MET A 354 -6.82 25.82 -29.22
N ARG A 355 -5.93 24.90 -28.83
CA ARG A 355 -4.48 25.06 -29.02
C ARG A 355 -4.07 25.12 -30.48
N THR A 356 -4.71 24.33 -31.35
CA THR A 356 -4.46 24.39 -32.80
C THR A 356 -4.84 25.76 -33.37
N LEU A 357 -6.03 26.28 -33.04
CA LEU A 357 -6.46 27.62 -33.45
C LEU A 357 -5.45 28.70 -33.00
N ALA A 358 -5.06 28.67 -31.72
CA ALA A 358 -4.10 29.62 -31.16
C ALA A 358 -2.72 29.57 -31.83
N ARG A 359 -2.21 28.37 -32.14
CA ARG A 359 -0.95 28.16 -32.88
C ARG A 359 -1.02 28.69 -34.31
N ASN A 360 -2.14 28.48 -34.99
CA ASN A 360 -2.36 28.95 -36.36
C ASN A 360 -2.63 30.46 -36.44
N GLY A 361 -2.94 31.12 -35.31
CA GLY A 361 -3.44 32.50 -35.31
C GLY A 361 -4.90 32.65 -35.75
N GLU A 362 -5.65 31.54 -35.78
CA GLU A 362 -7.07 31.53 -36.07
C GLU A 362 -7.87 31.91 -34.81
N ASN A 363 -8.90 32.72 -34.95
CA ASN A 363 -9.79 33.06 -33.83
C ASN A 363 -10.83 31.94 -33.60
N PRO A 364 -11.19 31.63 -32.34
CA PRO A 364 -12.33 30.79 -32.03
C PRO A 364 -13.64 31.53 -32.37
N PRO A 365 -14.79 30.84 -32.38
CA PRO A 365 -16.09 31.49 -32.53
C PRO A 365 -16.30 32.62 -31.51
N ASP A 366 -16.87 33.73 -31.97
CA ASP A 366 -17.16 34.89 -31.13
C ASP A 366 -18.00 34.49 -29.91
N GLY A 367 -17.63 34.98 -28.73
CA GLY A 367 -18.31 34.58 -27.49
C GLY A 367 -17.84 33.27 -26.86
N PHE A 368 -16.88 32.53 -27.46
CA PHE A 368 -16.20 31.40 -26.79
C PHE A 368 -15.22 31.85 -25.70
N MET A 369 -14.40 32.88 -25.97
CA MET A 369 -13.44 33.47 -25.03
C MET A 369 -13.44 35.00 -25.16
N ALA A 370 -13.14 35.71 -24.08
CA ALA A 370 -12.90 37.16 -24.10
C ALA A 370 -11.74 37.53 -25.03
N SER A 371 -11.81 38.71 -25.66
CA SER A 371 -11.03 39.07 -26.85
C SER A 371 -9.54 39.34 -26.55
N LYS A 372 -9.24 40.12 -25.51
CA LYS A 372 -7.87 40.36 -25.04
C LYS A 372 -7.31 39.10 -24.40
N ALA A 373 -8.16 38.36 -23.68
CA ALA A 373 -7.78 37.10 -23.05
C ALA A 373 -7.41 36.01 -24.09
N TRP A 374 -8.09 35.98 -25.23
CA TRP A 374 -7.72 35.14 -26.37
C TRP A 374 -6.39 35.58 -26.97
N LYS A 375 -6.21 36.88 -27.21
CA LYS A 375 -4.97 37.42 -27.78
C LYS A 375 -3.72 37.01 -26.99
N ILE A 376 -3.74 37.15 -25.65
CA ILE A 376 -2.64 36.72 -24.77
C ILE A 376 -2.29 35.23 -24.97
N LEU A 377 -3.30 34.39 -25.20
CA LEU A 377 -3.12 32.96 -25.41
C LEU A 377 -2.59 32.64 -26.82
N ALA A 378 -3.07 33.34 -27.85
CA ALA A 378 -2.58 33.24 -29.22
C ALA A 378 -1.12 33.71 -29.33
N ASP A 379 -0.80 34.89 -28.80
CA ASP A 379 0.56 35.45 -28.76
C ASP A 379 1.54 34.47 -28.09
N TYR A 380 1.15 33.82 -26.99
CA TYR A 380 1.93 32.76 -26.35
C TYR A 380 2.17 31.56 -27.28
N TYR A 381 1.12 30.97 -27.85
CA TYR A 381 1.26 29.78 -28.69
C TYR A 381 2.00 30.04 -30.00
N GLN A 382 1.90 31.26 -30.55
CA GLN A 382 2.68 31.70 -31.71
C GLN A 382 4.17 31.91 -31.37
N SER A 383 4.49 32.44 -30.18
CA SER A 383 5.88 32.62 -29.74
C SER A 383 6.66 31.30 -29.71
N LEU A 384 6.01 30.20 -29.29
CA LEU A 384 6.62 28.85 -29.29
C LEU A 384 7.01 28.38 -30.70
N ILE A 385 6.25 28.76 -31.73
CA ILE A 385 6.57 28.44 -33.12
C ILE A 385 7.84 29.20 -33.54
N LEU A 386 7.92 30.50 -33.27
CA LEU A 386 9.07 31.34 -33.62
C LEU A 386 10.37 30.83 -32.99
N TYR A 387 10.34 30.38 -31.73
CA TYR A 387 11.51 29.76 -31.09
C TYR A 387 11.96 28.46 -31.76
N SER A 388 11.03 27.64 -32.27
CA SER A 388 11.36 26.39 -33.00
C SER A 388 12.14 26.68 -34.30
N TRP A 389 11.76 27.73 -35.04
CA TRP A 389 12.44 28.12 -36.28
C TRP A 389 13.87 28.65 -36.06
N PHE A 390 14.19 29.19 -34.88
CA PHE A 390 15.53 29.70 -34.55
C PHE A 390 16.50 28.64 -33.98
N LEU A 391 16.01 27.48 -33.54
CA LEU A 391 16.80 26.43 -32.87
C LEU A 391 16.78 25.08 -33.60
N GLY A 392 16.65 25.11 -34.93
CA GLY A 392 16.76 23.92 -35.78
C GLY A 392 18.14 23.22 -35.70
N PRO A 393 18.21 21.90 -35.93
CA PRO A 393 19.45 21.14 -35.83
C PRO A 393 20.47 21.58 -36.90
N LYS A 394 21.76 21.51 -36.56
CA LYS A 394 22.86 21.72 -37.51
C LYS A 394 22.96 20.56 -38.51
N THR A 395 22.12 20.56 -39.54
CA THR A 395 22.29 19.71 -40.71
C THR A 395 22.97 20.48 -41.84
N THR A 396 23.96 19.85 -42.46
CA THR A 396 24.77 20.43 -43.53
C THR A 396 24.00 20.46 -44.85
N THR A 397 23.37 21.58 -45.18
CA THR A 397 23.24 22.10 -46.57
C THR A 397 22.64 23.51 -46.55
N ARG A 398 23.36 24.49 -47.12
CA ARG A 398 22.85 25.85 -47.35
C ARG A 398 22.32 25.94 -48.78
N PRO A 399 21.06 26.33 -49.02
CA PRO A 399 20.70 27.12 -50.19
C PRO A 399 21.09 28.58 -49.92
N GLN A 400 21.74 29.23 -50.89
CA GLN A 400 21.84 30.69 -50.90
C GLN A 400 20.49 31.26 -51.34
N TYR A 401 19.89 32.21 -50.61
CA TYR A 401 19.05 33.25 -51.24
C TYR A 401 18.97 34.55 -50.42
N SER A 402 19.13 35.66 -51.16
CA SER A 402 18.80 37.07 -50.89
C SER A 402 18.97 37.64 -49.47
N GLN A 403 19.93 38.58 -49.37
CA GLN A 403 19.87 39.70 -48.44
C GLN A 403 18.56 40.48 -48.62
N ASN A 404 17.86 40.79 -47.52
CA ASN A 404 17.16 42.06 -47.25
C ASN A 404 16.21 41.89 -46.04
N TYR A 405 16.67 42.24 -44.84
CA TYR A 405 15.85 42.85 -43.78
C TYR A 405 16.78 43.39 -42.68
N GLN A 406 16.74 44.70 -42.43
CA GLN A 406 17.43 45.31 -41.29
C GLN A 406 16.56 45.21 -40.03
N PRO A 407 17.10 44.73 -38.89
CA PRO A 407 16.44 44.90 -37.60
C PRO A 407 16.85 46.26 -37.00
N GLN A 408 15.91 47.21 -36.93
CA GLN A 408 16.10 48.41 -36.11
C GLN A 408 15.76 48.12 -34.64
N ASN A 409 16.72 48.42 -33.75
CA ASN A 409 16.53 48.78 -32.35
C ASN A 409 15.60 47.92 -31.47
N PHE A 410 16.18 46.91 -30.82
CA PHE A 410 15.83 46.61 -29.41
C PHE A 410 17.11 46.54 -28.56
N LYS A 411 17.10 47.28 -27.44
CA LYS A 411 18.25 47.42 -26.53
C LYS A 411 18.41 46.17 -25.67
N TYR A 412 19.55 45.49 -25.78
CA TYR A 412 19.95 44.43 -24.85
C TYR A 412 20.48 45.00 -23.53
N VAL A 413 20.16 44.34 -22.42
CA VAL A 413 20.87 44.40 -21.13
C VAL A 413 21.44 43.00 -20.88
N PRO A 414 22.71 42.85 -20.44
CA PRO A 414 23.45 41.61 -20.68
C PRO A 414 23.31 40.57 -19.57
N PHE A 415 22.95 39.33 -19.94
CA PHE A 415 23.07 38.17 -19.06
C PHE A 415 23.49 36.90 -19.83
N LEU A 416 24.58 36.97 -20.59
CA LEU A 416 25.16 35.78 -21.27
C LEU A 416 26.67 36.00 -21.60
N GLN A 417 27.50 36.22 -20.58
CA GLN A 417 28.95 36.36 -20.77
C GLN A 417 29.80 35.66 -19.68
N THR A 418 29.35 34.48 -19.24
CA THR A 418 30.06 33.65 -18.23
C THR A 418 30.21 32.17 -18.60
N CYS A 419 29.57 31.68 -19.67
CA CYS A 419 29.60 30.25 -20.04
C CYS A 419 30.60 29.87 -21.14
N SER A 420 31.53 30.76 -21.52
CA SER A 420 32.53 30.52 -22.59
C SER A 420 33.98 30.35 -22.10
N GLN A 421 34.21 30.19 -20.79
CA GLN A 421 35.56 30.15 -20.21
C GLN A 421 35.88 28.92 -19.33
N ILE A 422 35.02 27.90 -19.30
CA ILE A 422 35.27 26.67 -18.50
C ILE A 422 35.71 25.48 -19.39
N TYR A 423 35.66 25.60 -20.71
CA TYR A 423 36.05 24.53 -21.65
C TYR A 423 37.49 24.63 -22.20
N GLN A 424 38.38 25.39 -21.54
CA GLN A 424 39.74 25.65 -22.03
C GLN A 424 40.86 25.61 -20.96
N ILE A 425 40.62 24.97 -19.80
CA ILE A 425 41.66 24.75 -18.77
C ILE A 425 41.59 23.30 -18.24
N THR A 426 41.88 22.33 -19.11
CA THR A 426 42.30 20.97 -18.72
C THR A 426 43.16 20.27 -19.78
N LEU A 427 43.98 21.06 -20.50
CA LEU A 427 45.00 20.54 -21.42
C LEU A 427 46.26 21.39 -21.26
N VAL A 428 47.24 20.84 -20.54
CA VAL A 428 48.71 21.07 -20.57
C VAL A 428 49.30 20.68 -19.20
N ASN A 429 50.36 19.87 -19.25
CA ASN A 429 51.28 19.46 -18.18
C ASN A 429 50.92 18.28 -17.24
N ASN A 430 51.52 17.15 -17.63
CA ASN A 430 52.19 16.12 -16.83
C ASN A 430 51.42 14.81 -16.60
N MET A 431 51.97 13.61 -16.84
CA MET A 431 53.14 13.03 -17.54
C MET A 431 53.16 11.54 -17.08
N CYS A 432 53.76 10.65 -17.88
CA CYS A 432 54.07 9.24 -17.55
C CYS A 432 52.94 8.17 -17.58
N ASP A 433 53.02 7.37 -18.65
CA ASP A 433 53.19 5.89 -18.65
C ASP A 433 52.01 4.89 -18.65
N GLU A 434 51.77 4.39 -19.88
CA GLU A 434 51.69 2.97 -20.32
C GLU A 434 50.46 2.04 -20.06
N ASN A 435 50.26 1.17 -21.07
CA ASN A 435 49.45 -0.07 -21.14
C ASN A 435 47.91 0.00 -21.38
N GLN A 436 47.56 0.11 -22.68
CA GLN A 436 46.78 -0.83 -23.54
C GLN A 436 45.66 -1.75 -22.96
N PRO A 437 44.69 -2.24 -23.80
CA PRO A 437 44.11 -1.67 -25.03
C PRO A 437 42.57 -1.84 -25.16
N LEU A 438 42.04 -1.54 -26.36
CA LEU A 438 40.63 -1.60 -26.78
C LEU A 438 40.06 -3.04 -26.88
N TYR A 439 38.73 -3.18 -26.88
CA TYR A 439 37.97 -3.61 -28.08
C TYR A 439 36.45 -3.35 -27.93
N LEU A 440 35.85 -2.64 -28.89
CA LEU A 440 34.39 -2.38 -28.94
C LEU A 440 33.95 -2.14 -30.40
N GLN A 441 33.47 -3.20 -31.04
CA GLN A 441 32.83 -3.29 -32.37
C GLN A 441 32.42 -4.78 -32.53
N ALA A 442 31.31 -5.19 -33.16
CA ALA A 442 30.15 -4.49 -33.70
C ALA A 442 28.99 -5.52 -33.81
N PHE A 443 27.76 -5.05 -34.10
CA PHE A 443 26.72 -5.64 -34.98
C PHE A 443 25.31 -5.26 -34.55
N GLU A 444 24.69 -4.37 -35.31
CA GLU A 444 23.23 -4.32 -35.50
C GLU A 444 22.81 -5.37 -36.56
N LEU A 445 21.51 -5.43 -36.89
CA LEU A 445 20.82 -6.40 -37.77
C LEU A 445 20.44 -7.72 -37.04
N THR A 446 19.21 -8.26 -37.14
CA THR A 446 18.03 -7.93 -37.96
C THR A 446 16.72 -8.09 -37.19
N SER A 447 15.69 -7.34 -37.60
CA SER A 447 14.28 -7.69 -37.38
C SER A 447 13.64 -8.10 -38.71
N LEU A 448 13.23 -9.35 -38.88
CA LEU A 448 12.19 -9.81 -39.83
C LEU A 448 12.11 -11.35 -39.87
N ASN A 449 11.03 -11.93 -39.35
CA ASN A 449 10.11 -12.76 -40.15
C ASN A 449 8.96 -13.32 -39.30
N TYR A 450 7.74 -13.13 -39.81
CA TYR A 450 6.51 -13.74 -39.31
C TYR A 450 5.75 -14.26 -40.54
N LYS A 451 5.25 -15.51 -40.46
CA LYS A 451 4.40 -16.28 -41.42
C LYS A 451 5.11 -17.46 -42.10
N GLN A 452 4.27 -18.47 -42.41
CA GLN A 452 4.56 -19.77 -43.03
C GLN A 452 5.35 -20.72 -42.10
N ILE A 453 4.87 -21.93 -41.73
CA ILE A 453 3.80 -22.80 -42.26
C ILE A 453 2.87 -23.35 -41.15
N LEU A 454 1.65 -23.72 -41.55
CA LEU A 454 0.57 -24.32 -40.76
C LEU A 454 0.40 -25.81 -41.21
N ILE A 455 -0.30 -26.63 -40.42
CA ILE A 455 -0.77 -28.02 -40.70
C ILE A 455 0.15 -29.17 -40.25
N TYR A 456 -0.21 -29.83 -39.14
CA TYR A 456 -0.70 -31.23 -39.11
C TYR A 456 -1.49 -31.51 -37.80
N TYR A 457 -2.12 -32.68 -37.66
CA TYR A 457 -3.40 -32.88 -36.97
C TYR A 457 -3.38 -33.73 -35.67
N LYS A 458 -4.19 -33.31 -34.67
CA LYS A 458 -5.16 -34.06 -33.81
C LYS A 458 -4.76 -35.25 -32.89
N GLN A 459 -5.60 -35.43 -31.84
CA GLN A 459 -5.78 -36.58 -30.91
C GLN A 459 -4.63 -36.82 -29.88
N GLU A 460 -4.85 -37.26 -28.63
CA GLU A 460 -6.08 -37.58 -27.86
C GLU A 460 -5.89 -37.42 -26.33
N ASN A 461 -6.92 -37.71 -25.53
CA ASN A 461 -6.93 -37.60 -24.05
C ASN A 461 -6.26 -38.81 -23.35
N GLN A 462 -5.70 -38.62 -22.15
CA GLN A 462 -6.21 -39.15 -20.85
C GLN A 462 -5.13 -39.22 -19.74
N MET A 463 -5.53 -38.88 -18.50
CA MET A 463 -5.26 -39.57 -17.20
C MET A 463 -3.79 -39.86 -16.77
N CYS A 464 -3.39 -39.81 -15.48
CA CYS A 464 -3.94 -39.20 -14.27
C CYS A 464 -2.90 -39.23 -13.12
N ASN A 465 -3.28 -38.67 -11.97
CA ASN A 465 -2.82 -38.98 -10.61
C ASN A 465 -1.37 -38.67 -10.16
N VAL A 466 -1.31 -37.81 -9.12
CA VAL A 466 -0.32 -37.88 -8.04
C VAL A 466 -1.09 -37.86 -6.71
N GLY A 467 -1.11 -38.99 -6.01
CA GLY A 467 -0.97 -39.08 -4.54
C GLY A 467 0.40 -39.73 -4.26
N GLU A 468 0.99 -39.75 -3.06
CA GLU A 468 0.55 -39.36 -1.72
C GLU A 468 1.83 -39.40 -0.79
N ASN A 469 1.87 -39.18 0.53
CA ASN A 469 0.90 -38.81 1.59
C ASN A 469 1.64 -38.02 2.71
N PHE A 470 0.91 -37.45 3.67
CA PHE A 470 1.39 -37.17 5.03
C PHE A 470 0.23 -37.28 6.04
N ILE A 471 0.26 -38.30 6.90
CA ILE A 471 -0.71 -38.53 7.98
C ILE A 471 -0.04 -38.23 9.34
N PRO A 472 -0.79 -37.66 10.29
CA PRO A 472 -0.71 -38.14 11.67
C PRO A 472 -2.07 -38.65 12.16
N GLU A 473 -2.08 -39.85 12.73
CA GLU A 473 -3.25 -40.44 13.38
C GLU A 473 -3.61 -39.69 14.68
N LEU A 474 -4.90 -39.62 15.00
CA LEU A 474 -5.38 -39.37 16.35
C LEU A 474 -6.66 -40.17 16.59
N ASP A 475 -6.49 -41.27 17.33
CA ASP A 475 -7.49 -42.32 17.53
C ASP A 475 -8.52 -41.93 18.61
N LEU A 476 -9.80 -42.29 18.40
CA LEU A 476 -10.92 -41.98 19.29
C LEU A 476 -11.51 -43.27 19.88
N ARG A 477 -11.29 -43.53 21.17
CA ARG A 477 -12.05 -44.55 21.92
C ARG A 477 -12.42 -44.12 23.34
N HIS A 478 -13.70 -44.29 23.64
CA HIS A 478 -14.35 -44.32 24.96
C HIS A 478 -15.35 -45.51 24.91
N PRO A 479 -16.00 -45.95 26.02
CA PRO A 479 -15.87 -45.54 27.42
C PRO A 479 -15.69 -46.70 28.43
N ALA A 480 -15.35 -46.41 29.70
CA ALA A 480 -15.77 -47.20 30.87
C ALA A 480 -15.41 -46.49 32.21
N LEU A 481 -16.21 -46.71 33.25
CA LEU A 481 -16.01 -46.20 34.62
C LEU A 481 -15.11 -47.14 35.44
N GLY A 482 -14.22 -46.60 36.29
CA GLY A 482 -13.50 -47.38 37.30
C GLY A 482 -12.40 -46.61 38.05
N GLN A 483 -12.55 -46.45 39.37
CA GLN A 483 -11.57 -45.78 40.23
C GLN A 483 -10.36 -46.69 40.55
N LYS A 484 -9.13 -46.16 40.54
CA LYS A 484 -8.15 -46.23 41.66
C LYS A 484 -6.83 -45.49 41.34
N SER A 485 -6.00 -45.34 42.38
CA SER A 485 -4.97 -44.30 42.54
C SER A 485 -3.52 -44.84 42.40
N PRO A 486 -2.44 -44.10 42.76
CA PRO A 486 -1.41 -43.65 41.82
C PRO A 486 -0.07 -44.42 41.90
N LYS A 487 0.79 -44.29 40.89
CA LYS A 487 2.19 -44.77 40.91
C LYS A 487 3.19 -43.81 40.21
N PRO A 488 4.50 -43.89 40.52
CA PRO A 488 5.39 -42.72 40.56
C PRO A 488 6.41 -42.63 39.41
N GLU A 489 7.18 -41.53 39.42
CA GLU A 489 8.26 -41.21 38.48
C GLU A 489 9.36 -42.31 38.35
N PRO A 490 9.85 -42.58 37.13
CA PRO A 490 11.06 -43.37 36.91
C PRO A 490 12.33 -42.50 36.79
N LYS A 491 13.43 -43.02 37.35
CA LYS A 491 14.76 -42.38 37.37
C LYS A 491 15.53 -42.55 36.05
N GLN A 492 16.52 -41.69 35.86
CA GLN A 492 17.45 -41.66 34.72
C GLN A 492 18.12 -43.01 34.39
N LYS A 493 18.40 -43.24 33.10
CA LYS A 493 19.55 -44.03 32.62
C LYS A 493 20.24 -43.29 31.45
N ASN A 494 21.56 -43.16 31.53
CA ASN A 494 22.37 -42.48 30.52
C ASN A 494 22.48 -43.31 29.23
N LYS A 495 22.35 -42.65 28.07
CA LYS A 495 22.90 -43.13 26.78
C LYS A 495 24.08 -42.26 26.39
N LYS A 496 25.22 -42.88 26.10
CA LYS A 496 26.30 -42.24 25.33
C LYS A 496 25.78 -42.10 23.89
N ASN A 497 25.64 -40.88 23.39
CA ASN A 497 25.45 -40.64 21.95
C ASN A 497 26.79 -40.22 21.35
N GLN A 498 27.26 -41.03 20.41
CA GLN A 498 28.41 -40.71 19.56
C GLN A 498 27.90 -39.92 18.33
N THR A 499 28.79 -39.11 17.77
CA THR A 499 28.56 -38.02 16.81
C THR A 499 28.06 -38.50 15.43
N ILE A 500 27.00 -37.89 14.87
CA ILE A 500 27.00 -36.84 13.82
C ILE A 500 26.86 -37.39 12.38
N PHE A 501 25.99 -36.74 11.60
CA PHE A 501 25.65 -36.92 10.17
C PHE A 501 25.22 -38.32 9.68
N ARG A 502 24.02 -38.36 9.09
CA ARG A 502 23.64 -39.34 8.06
C ARG A 502 22.85 -38.64 6.96
N GLU A 503 23.28 -38.84 5.73
CA GLU A 503 22.70 -38.25 4.53
C GLU A 503 21.39 -38.96 4.18
N SER A 504 20.34 -38.20 3.87
CA SER A 504 19.00 -38.72 3.52
C SER A 504 18.86 -39.07 2.03
N SER A 505 19.97 -39.27 1.33
CA SER A 505 20.05 -39.49 -0.12
C SER A 505 20.23 -40.96 -0.53
N VAL A 506 20.40 -41.89 0.41
CA VAL A 506 20.58 -43.32 0.13
C VAL A 506 19.44 -44.14 0.76
N GLN A 507 18.30 -44.14 0.07
CA GLN A 507 17.22 -45.12 0.30
C GLN A 507 16.70 -45.60 -1.06
N THR A 508 17.43 -46.56 -1.65
CA THR A 508 17.02 -47.24 -2.87
C THR A 508 15.85 -48.17 -2.61
N SER A 509 14.87 -48.21 -3.51
CA SER A 509 13.80 -49.22 -3.50
C SER A 509 14.39 -50.63 -3.45
N PRO A 510 13.75 -51.59 -2.74
CA PRO A 510 14.15 -53.00 -2.82
C PRO A 510 14.18 -53.49 -4.27
N TRP A 511 15.20 -54.25 -4.64
CA TRP A 511 15.33 -54.82 -5.98
C TRP A 511 14.30 -55.92 -6.20
N GLU A 512 13.60 -55.86 -7.33
CA GLU A 512 12.54 -56.79 -7.71
C GLU A 512 13.01 -57.66 -8.90
N PRO A 513 13.01 -59.01 -8.76
CA PRO A 513 13.48 -59.89 -9.83
C PRO A 513 12.46 -59.96 -10.98
N SER A 514 12.95 -59.93 -12.22
CA SER A 514 12.13 -60.15 -13.40
C SER A 514 11.52 -61.56 -13.40
N PHE A 515 10.20 -61.65 -13.47
CA PHE A 515 9.47 -62.92 -13.59
C PHE A 515 9.07 -63.20 -15.05
N VAL A 516 8.81 -64.47 -15.37
CA VAL A 516 8.31 -64.93 -16.68
C VAL A 516 7.01 -65.69 -16.43
N VAL A 517 5.94 -65.31 -17.13
CA VAL A 517 4.63 -65.96 -17.01
C VAL A 517 4.64 -67.26 -17.80
N THR A 518 4.47 -68.39 -17.12
CA THR A 518 4.41 -69.72 -17.75
C THR A 518 2.98 -70.28 -17.72
N GLY A 519 2.25 -70.11 -18.82
CA GLY A 519 0.92 -70.70 -19.06
C GLY A 519 -0.02 -69.77 -19.84
N ASP A 520 -1.00 -70.33 -20.55
CA ASP A 520 -1.99 -69.60 -21.39
C ASP A 520 -3.03 -68.78 -20.59
N THR A 521 -2.82 -68.55 -19.29
CA THR A 521 -3.72 -67.76 -18.45
C THR A 521 -2.95 -66.74 -17.61
N GLU A 522 -3.37 -65.47 -17.67
CA GLU A 522 -2.74 -64.39 -16.91
C GLU A 522 -2.99 -64.57 -15.39
N PRO A 523 -1.92 -64.73 -14.58
CA PRO A 523 -2.06 -64.89 -13.13
C PRO A 523 -2.72 -63.66 -12.48
N GLU A 524 -3.58 -63.91 -11.49
CA GLU A 524 -4.41 -62.88 -10.83
C GLU A 524 -3.61 -61.70 -10.26
N LEU A 525 -2.36 -61.95 -9.86
CA LEU A 525 -1.44 -60.95 -9.31
C LEU A 525 -1.05 -59.85 -10.32
N LEU A 526 -1.05 -60.12 -11.63
CA LEU A 526 -0.75 -59.11 -12.66
C LEU A 526 -1.74 -57.94 -12.68
N LYS A 527 -2.95 -58.13 -12.14
CA LYS A 527 -3.92 -57.04 -12.02
C LYS A 527 -3.58 -56.03 -10.91
N LEU A 528 -2.56 -56.30 -10.10
CA LEU A 528 -2.10 -55.46 -8.99
C LEU A 528 -0.67 -54.92 -9.19
N ASP A 529 -0.13 -54.97 -10.42
CA ASP A 529 1.22 -54.55 -10.80
C ASP A 529 1.54 -53.06 -10.49
N PHE A 530 0.51 -52.27 -10.15
CA PHE A 530 0.66 -50.88 -9.69
C PHE A 530 1.00 -50.74 -8.20
N LEU A 531 0.83 -51.79 -7.38
CA LEU A 531 1.14 -51.79 -5.95
C LEU A 531 2.64 -51.98 -5.73
N LYS A 532 3.29 -51.04 -5.04
CA LYS A 532 4.74 -51.08 -4.77
C LYS A 532 5.00 -51.04 -3.26
N TRP A 533 6.19 -51.46 -2.83
CA TRP A 533 6.56 -51.37 -1.41
C TRP A 533 6.57 -49.91 -0.94
N GLY A 534 5.70 -49.56 0.00
CA GLY A 534 5.45 -48.17 0.42
C GLY A 534 4.32 -47.44 -0.35
N SER A 535 3.75 -48.07 -1.39
CA SER A 535 2.61 -47.58 -2.17
C SER A 535 1.59 -48.71 -2.37
N GLY A 536 0.83 -49.02 -1.32
CA GLY A 536 -0.25 -50.03 -1.35
C GLY A 536 0.13 -51.46 -0.99
N LEU A 537 1.34 -51.70 -0.48
CA LEU A 537 1.72 -52.95 0.19
C LEU A 537 2.04 -52.69 1.68
N PRO A 538 1.54 -53.51 2.63
CA PRO A 538 0.68 -54.69 2.44
C PRO A 538 -0.73 -54.32 1.92
N PRO A 539 -1.39 -55.21 1.14
CA PRO A 539 -2.68 -54.91 0.53
C PRO A 539 -3.76 -54.78 1.60
N GLY A 540 -4.61 -53.75 1.46
CA GLY A 540 -5.73 -53.49 2.33
C GLY A 540 -6.98 -54.27 1.97
N VAL A 541 -8.08 -53.95 2.66
CA VAL A 541 -9.39 -54.59 2.45
C VAL A 541 -9.96 -54.27 1.06
N HIS A 542 -9.63 -53.10 0.51
CA HIS A 542 -10.11 -52.63 -0.79
C HIS A 542 -9.49 -53.45 -1.96
N GLU A 543 -8.18 -53.69 -1.92
CA GLU A 543 -7.45 -54.46 -2.91
C GLU A 543 -7.91 -55.94 -2.93
N VAL A 544 -8.25 -56.49 -1.76
CA VAL A 544 -8.87 -57.83 -1.65
C VAL A 544 -10.26 -57.85 -2.29
N GLN A 545 -11.09 -56.83 -2.08
CA GLN A 545 -12.43 -56.75 -2.71
C GLN A 545 -12.35 -56.61 -4.24
N LEU A 546 -11.36 -55.88 -4.76
CA LEU A 546 -11.09 -55.79 -6.20
C LEU A 546 -10.73 -57.17 -6.80
N LEU A 547 -9.88 -57.96 -6.11
CA LEU A 547 -9.56 -59.33 -6.52
C LEU A 547 -10.79 -60.26 -6.49
N GLU A 548 -11.59 -60.21 -5.43
CA GLU A 548 -12.80 -61.04 -5.32
C GLU A 548 -13.81 -60.72 -6.43
N ARG A 549 -14.03 -59.44 -6.76
CA ARG A 549 -14.88 -59.06 -7.90
C ARG A 549 -14.29 -59.46 -9.24
N ALA A 550 -12.98 -59.36 -9.43
CA ALA A 550 -12.31 -59.83 -10.64
C ALA A 550 -12.46 -61.36 -10.84
N ARG A 551 -12.46 -62.14 -9.76
CA ARG A 551 -12.78 -63.59 -9.78
C ARG A 551 -14.25 -63.84 -10.13
N MET A 552 -15.19 -63.12 -9.51
CA MET A 552 -16.62 -63.22 -9.85
C MET A 552 -16.88 -62.93 -11.33
N LYS A 553 -16.20 -61.92 -11.90
CA LYS A 553 -16.32 -61.55 -13.32
C LYS A 553 -15.85 -62.70 -14.25
N ARG A 554 -14.68 -63.28 -13.99
CA ARG A 554 -14.17 -64.45 -14.74
C ARG A 554 -15.11 -65.66 -14.64
N ALA A 555 -15.59 -65.99 -13.44
CA ALA A 555 -16.51 -67.11 -13.23
C ALA A 555 -17.86 -66.96 -13.97
N TRP A 556 -18.30 -65.72 -14.20
CA TRP A 556 -19.45 -65.42 -15.06
C TRP A 556 -19.11 -65.47 -16.56
N GLU A 557 -17.95 -64.96 -16.97
CA GLU A 557 -17.47 -65.00 -18.35
C GLU A 557 -17.32 -66.45 -18.86
N GLU A 558 -16.75 -67.35 -18.04
CA GLU A 558 -16.64 -68.79 -18.32
C GLU A 558 -18.02 -69.46 -18.47
N ARG A 559 -19.04 -68.99 -17.73
CA ARG A 559 -20.39 -69.56 -17.76
C ARG A 559 -21.24 -69.06 -18.93
N CYS A 560 -20.77 -68.06 -19.68
CA CYS A 560 -21.44 -67.47 -20.83
C CYS A 560 -20.83 -67.92 -22.18
N GLU A 561 -20.78 -69.24 -22.40
CA GLU A 561 -20.52 -69.82 -23.72
C GLU A 561 -21.57 -69.34 -24.75
N VAL A 562 -21.12 -69.02 -25.96
CA VAL A 562 -21.98 -68.56 -27.06
C VAL A 562 -22.13 -69.66 -28.09
N ARG A 563 -23.38 -69.98 -28.46
CA ARG A 563 -23.68 -70.95 -29.53
C ARG A 563 -24.58 -70.35 -30.61
N ASP A 564 -25.59 -69.55 -30.23
CA ASP A 564 -26.51 -68.88 -31.17
C ASP A 564 -26.46 -67.34 -31.11
N ALA A 565 -26.94 -66.69 -32.17
CA ALA A 565 -26.97 -65.23 -32.30
C ALA A 565 -27.84 -64.52 -31.24
N ALA A 566 -28.90 -65.17 -30.75
CA ALA A 566 -29.74 -64.65 -29.66
C ALA A 566 -29.01 -64.66 -28.30
N ASP A 567 -28.02 -65.54 -28.12
CA ASP A 567 -27.25 -65.61 -26.87
C ASP A 567 -26.13 -64.56 -26.84
N LEU A 568 -25.66 -64.06 -27.99
CA LEU A 568 -24.80 -62.88 -28.07
C LEU A 568 -25.48 -61.63 -27.50
N GLU A 569 -26.78 -61.44 -27.78
CA GLU A 569 -27.52 -60.28 -27.29
C GLU A 569 -27.79 -60.37 -25.78
N LYS A 570 -28.15 -61.56 -25.28
CA LYS A 570 -28.22 -61.82 -23.83
C LYS A 570 -26.86 -61.58 -23.15
N ARG A 571 -25.77 -62.09 -23.72
CA ARG A 571 -24.40 -61.89 -23.20
C ARG A 571 -24.03 -60.41 -23.16
N ARG A 572 -24.34 -59.63 -24.19
CA ARG A 572 -24.13 -58.17 -24.20
C ARG A 572 -24.94 -57.47 -23.11
N ASN A 573 -26.21 -57.84 -22.92
CA ASN A 573 -27.07 -57.24 -21.89
C ASN A 573 -26.61 -57.60 -20.46
N ILE A 574 -26.09 -58.81 -20.24
CA ILE A 574 -25.50 -59.23 -18.97
C ILE A 574 -24.19 -58.48 -18.71
N ILE A 575 -23.28 -58.38 -19.69
CA ILE A 575 -22.04 -57.61 -19.56
C ILE A 575 -22.35 -56.14 -19.26
N ALA A 576 -23.28 -55.52 -20.01
CA ALA A 576 -23.70 -54.14 -19.78
C ALA A 576 -24.45 -53.92 -18.45
N ALA A 577 -24.99 -54.98 -17.83
CA ALA A 577 -25.51 -54.94 -16.46
C ALA A 577 -24.38 -55.03 -15.43
N MET A 578 -23.46 -55.98 -15.60
CA MET A 578 -22.28 -56.12 -14.74
C MET A 578 -21.39 -54.87 -14.77
N GLU A 579 -21.22 -54.24 -15.93
CA GLU A 579 -20.53 -52.96 -16.05
C GLU A 579 -21.28 -51.87 -15.26
N ARG A 580 -22.60 -51.76 -15.40
CA ARG A 580 -23.38 -50.81 -14.59
C ARG A 580 -23.28 -51.07 -13.09
N ASP A 581 -23.23 -52.33 -12.66
CA ASP A 581 -23.03 -52.70 -11.25
C ASP A 581 -21.57 -52.48 -10.78
N GLU A 582 -20.59 -52.51 -11.69
CA GLU A 582 -19.19 -52.16 -11.44
C GLU A 582 -19.01 -50.63 -11.35
N TRP A 583 -19.66 -49.86 -12.22
CA TRP A 583 -19.74 -48.40 -12.18
C TRP A 583 -20.47 -47.92 -10.92
N ALA A 584 -21.66 -48.47 -10.65
CA ALA A 584 -22.40 -48.20 -9.41
C ALA A 584 -21.57 -48.59 -8.18
N PHE A 585 -20.78 -49.66 -8.21
CA PHE A 585 -19.86 -49.98 -7.11
C PHE A 585 -18.75 -48.92 -6.94
N ARG A 586 -18.12 -48.42 -8.01
CA ARG A 586 -17.10 -47.35 -7.90
C ARG A 586 -17.68 -46.02 -7.42
N GLU A 587 -18.94 -45.75 -7.76
CA GLU A 587 -19.67 -44.54 -7.38
C GLU A 587 -20.24 -44.61 -5.96
N GLN A 588 -20.76 -45.78 -5.56
CA GLN A 588 -21.55 -46.00 -4.34
C GLN A 588 -20.81 -46.76 -3.23
N VAL A 589 -19.70 -47.45 -3.53
CA VAL A 589 -18.89 -48.19 -2.57
C VAL A 589 -17.47 -47.64 -2.50
N MET A 590 -17.20 -46.93 -1.40
CA MET A 590 -15.89 -46.67 -0.78
C MET A 590 -14.84 -45.82 -1.50
N GLU A 591 -14.94 -45.53 -2.80
CA GLU A 591 -14.03 -44.55 -3.42
C GLU A 591 -14.61 -43.14 -3.41
N ILE A 592 -15.52 -42.83 -4.33
CA ILE A 592 -15.87 -41.43 -4.60
C ILE A 592 -16.67 -40.81 -3.44
N GLN A 593 -17.72 -41.46 -2.96
CA GLN A 593 -18.55 -40.92 -1.88
C GLN A 593 -17.80 -40.87 -0.55
N ASP A 594 -17.05 -41.92 -0.17
CA ASP A 594 -16.33 -41.93 1.11
C ASP A 594 -15.19 -40.89 1.14
N ILE A 595 -14.47 -40.70 0.02
CA ILE A 595 -13.48 -39.61 -0.10
C ILE A 595 -14.17 -38.24 -0.03
N GLN A 596 -15.35 -38.08 -0.63
CA GLN A 596 -16.12 -36.83 -0.52
C GLN A 596 -16.59 -36.57 0.91
N ASP A 597 -17.13 -37.57 1.60
CA ASP A 597 -17.59 -37.50 2.99
C ASP A 597 -16.43 -37.22 3.96
N LEU A 598 -15.26 -37.82 3.73
CA LEU A 598 -14.05 -37.60 4.54
C LEU A 598 -13.49 -36.20 4.30
N ARG A 599 -13.50 -35.70 3.06
CA ARG A 599 -13.22 -34.28 2.73
C ARG A 599 -14.24 -33.34 3.37
N LEU A 600 -15.53 -33.68 3.38
CA LEU A 600 -16.60 -32.89 4.02
C LEU A 600 -16.37 -32.79 5.53
N LYS A 601 -16.04 -33.89 6.21
CA LYS A 601 -15.68 -33.92 7.64
C LYS A 601 -14.41 -33.11 7.95
N LEU A 602 -13.39 -33.18 7.08
CA LEU A 602 -12.19 -32.34 7.21
C LEU A 602 -12.53 -30.84 7.05
N LEU A 603 -13.35 -30.49 6.07
CA LEU A 603 -13.81 -29.12 5.85
C LEU A 603 -14.65 -28.61 7.02
N GLU A 604 -15.56 -29.42 7.57
CA GLU A 604 -16.36 -29.10 8.75
C GLU A 604 -15.46 -28.84 9.98
N ASN A 605 -14.47 -29.70 10.21
CA ASN A 605 -13.49 -29.52 11.29
C ASN A 605 -12.67 -28.23 11.11
N MET A 606 -12.19 -27.93 9.88
CA MET A 606 -11.48 -26.69 9.59
C MET A 606 -12.38 -25.45 9.77
N LEU A 607 -13.64 -25.53 9.33
CA LEU A 607 -14.63 -24.46 9.50
C LEU A 607 -14.89 -24.18 10.97
N ASN A 608 -15.05 -25.23 11.78
CA ASN A 608 -15.24 -25.13 13.23
C ASN A 608 -14.00 -24.55 13.93
N GLU A 609 -12.78 -24.94 13.52
CA GLU A 609 -11.54 -24.35 14.06
C GLU A 609 -11.42 -22.86 13.69
N LEU A 610 -11.81 -22.47 12.47
CA LEU A 610 -11.85 -21.07 12.03
C LEU A 610 -12.93 -20.28 12.78
N HIS A 611 -14.10 -20.86 13.03
CA HIS A 611 -15.16 -20.25 13.85
C HIS A 611 -14.72 -20.02 15.28
N GLU A 612 -14.12 -21.00 15.96
CA GLU A 612 -13.59 -20.83 17.32
C GLU A 612 -12.42 -19.81 17.34
N LYS A 613 -11.51 -19.83 16.35
CA LYS A 613 -10.48 -18.78 16.22
C LYS A 613 -11.10 -17.39 16.02
N SER A 614 -12.19 -17.26 15.27
CA SER A 614 -12.90 -15.99 15.05
C SER A 614 -13.61 -15.52 16.32
N LYS A 615 -14.34 -16.42 16.98
CA LYS A 615 -15.02 -16.19 18.27
C LYS A 615 -14.04 -15.73 19.35
N ASN A 616 -12.93 -16.43 19.53
CA ASN A 616 -11.87 -16.05 20.49
C ASN A 616 -11.28 -14.65 20.20
N ARG A 617 -11.07 -14.29 18.91
CA ARG A 617 -10.65 -12.91 18.54
C ARG A 617 -11.73 -11.88 18.86
N ASN A 618 -13.01 -12.21 18.66
CA ASN A 618 -14.12 -11.31 18.92
C ASN A 618 -14.37 -11.13 20.42
N GLU A 619 -14.27 -12.19 21.23
CA GLU A 619 -14.31 -12.11 22.69
C GLU A 619 -13.16 -11.28 23.25
N ALA A 620 -11.93 -11.45 22.72
CA ALA A 620 -10.79 -10.62 23.09
C ALA A 620 -11.01 -9.13 22.75
N LYS A 621 -11.53 -8.81 21.55
CA LYS A 621 -11.89 -7.44 21.14
C LYS A 621 -12.98 -6.85 22.04
N LEU A 622 -14.03 -7.62 22.33
CA LEU A 622 -15.13 -7.21 23.21
C LEU A 622 -14.62 -6.90 24.63
N LYS A 623 -13.72 -7.74 25.15
CA LYS A 623 -13.07 -7.54 26.44
C LYS A 623 -12.24 -6.26 26.47
N MET A 624 -11.37 -6.04 25.48
CA MET A 624 -10.61 -4.79 25.36
C MET A 624 -11.51 -3.55 25.25
N PHE A 625 -12.60 -3.64 24.49
CA PHE A 625 -13.57 -2.53 24.38
C PHE A 625 -14.29 -2.27 25.71
N ALA A 626 -14.66 -3.32 26.44
CA ALA A 626 -15.24 -3.20 27.77
C ALA A 626 -14.25 -2.55 28.75
N GLU A 627 -13.00 -3.01 28.81
CA GLU A 627 -11.94 -2.44 29.64
C GLU A 627 -11.70 -0.95 29.33
N MET A 628 -11.63 -0.57 28.04
CA MET A 628 -11.56 0.83 27.61
C MET A 628 -12.76 1.65 28.09
N LYS A 629 -13.99 1.11 28.00
CA LYS A 629 -15.20 1.80 28.48
C LYS A 629 -15.27 1.90 30.00
N TYR A 630 -14.75 0.91 30.73
CA TYR A 630 -14.56 0.99 32.18
C TYR A 630 -13.56 2.09 32.54
N ALA A 631 -12.40 2.18 31.87
CA ALA A 631 -11.43 3.26 32.09
C ALA A 631 -12.03 4.66 31.80
N GLU A 632 -12.81 4.81 30.71
CA GLU A 632 -13.51 6.06 30.39
C GLU A 632 -14.52 6.44 31.50
N LYS A 633 -15.26 5.45 32.03
CA LYS A 633 -16.19 5.61 33.17
C LYS A 633 -15.45 6.01 34.44
N GLU A 634 -14.29 5.42 34.75
CA GLU A 634 -13.48 5.78 35.90
C GLU A 634 -12.93 7.21 35.80
N GLN A 635 -12.45 7.64 34.63
CA GLN A 635 -12.03 9.03 34.43
C GLN A 635 -13.19 10.02 34.61
N LYS A 636 -14.39 9.69 34.14
CA LYS A 636 -15.61 10.48 34.36
C LYS A 636 -15.98 10.53 35.84
N LEU A 637 -15.91 9.41 36.56
CA LEU A 637 -16.13 9.34 38.01
C LEU A 637 -15.08 10.14 38.78
N LYS A 638 -13.80 10.12 38.37
CA LYS A 638 -12.74 10.95 38.98
C LYS A 638 -13.04 12.43 38.81
N LYS A 639 -13.37 12.89 37.59
CA LYS A 639 -13.79 14.28 37.33
C LYS A 639 -15.01 14.70 38.17
N LEU A 640 -15.95 13.77 38.40
CA LEU A 640 -17.13 14.02 39.24
C LEU A 640 -16.77 14.10 40.73
N ARG A 641 -15.88 13.24 41.24
CA ARG A 641 -15.31 13.32 42.60
C ARG A 641 -14.51 14.61 42.81
N ASP A 642 -13.69 15.01 41.85
CA ASP A 642 -12.95 16.28 41.90
C ASP A 642 -13.90 17.48 41.92
N LYS A 643 -15.01 17.41 41.16
CA LYS A 643 -16.05 18.45 41.14
C LYS A 643 -16.80 18.50 42.47
N THR A 644 -17.25 17.37 43.03
CA THR A 644 -17.92 17.36 44.34
C THR A 644 -16.99 17.87 45.45
N GLN A 645 -15.70 17.51 45.46
CA GLN A 645 -14.73 18.07 46.41
C GLN A 645 -14.46 19.58 46.22
N ARG A 646 -14.60 20.12 45.00
CA ARG A 646 -14.53 21.58 44.76
C ARG A 646 -15.79 22.29 45.23
N GLU A 647 -16.97 21.74 44.95
CA GLU A 647 -18.24 22.35 45.39
C GLU A 647 -18.42 22.25 46.91
N LEU A 648 -18.05 21.13 47.54
CA LEU A 648 -18.01 21.01 49.01
C LEU A 648 -17.12 22.10 49.62
N ARG A 649 -15.88 22.28 49.16
CA ARG A 649 -15.00 23.36 49.65
C ARG A 649 -15.59 24.76 49.49
N LYS A 650 -16.33 25.03 48.41
CA LYS A 650 -17.05 26.31 48.24
C LYS A 650 -18.23 26.45 49.21
N LEU A 651 -18.89 25.33 49.51
CA LEU A 651 -20.03 25.25 50.43
C LEU A 651 -19.54 25.45 51.88
N ASP A 652 -18.42 24.82 52.26
CA ASP A 652 -17.74 25.01 53.55
C ASP A 652 -17.32 26.48 53.74
N LEU A 653 -16.71 27.10 52.73
CA LEU A 653 -16.35 28.54 52.76
C LEU A 653 -17.58 29.45 52.92
N LYS A 654 -18.71 29.11 52.28
CA LYS A 654 -19.99 29.82 52.45
C LYS A 654 -20.57 29.63 53.86
N HIS A 655 -20.52 28.42 54.42
CA HIS A 655 -20.95 28.16 55.80
C HIS A 655 -20.08 28.88 56.83
N ALA A 656 -18.79 29.04 56.55
CA ALA A 656 -17.89 29.87 57.35
C ALA A 656 -18.12 31.39 57.20
N GLY A 657 -19.08 31.83 56.37
CA GLY A 657 -19.37 33.24 56.13
C GLY A 657 -18.35 33.98 55.27
N ILE A 658 -17.36 33.29 54.70
CA ILE A 658 -16.26 33.90 53.95
C ILE A 658 -16.73 34.15 52.50
N ASN A 659 -17.02 35.42 52.18
CA ASN A 659 -17.38 35.82 50.82
C ASN A 659 -16.10 36.10 49.99
N PRO A 660 -15.79 35.31 48.94
CA PRO A 660 -14.53 35.40 48.21
C PRO A 660 -14.38 36.65 47.32
N LYS A 661 -15.35 37.58 47.35
CA LYS A 661 -15.22 38.90 46.69
C LYS A 661 -14.83 40.01 47.64
N TYR A 662 -15.35 40.02 48.87
CA TYR A 662 -15.08 41.03 49.89
C TYR A 662 -15.34 40.46 51.29
N HIS A 663 -14.35 40.59 52.18
CA HIS A 663 -14.47 40.35 53.61
C HIS A 663 -13.70 41.45 54.34
N SER A 664 -14.26 42.01 55.41
CA SER A 664 -13.60 43.03 56.24
C SER A 664 -12.61 42.36 57.19
N VAL A 665 -11.32 42.39 56.85
CA VAL A 665 -10.26 41.74 57.63
C VAL A 665 -9.81 42.62 58.79
N ASN A 666 -9.57 42.01 59.95
CA ASN A 666 -8.93 42.68 61.09
C ASN A 666 -7.41 42.68 60.86
N VAL A 667 -6.81 43.87 60.72
CA VAL A 667 -5.38 44.05 60.36
C VAL A 667 -4.43 43.29 61.29
N ALA A 668 -4.79 43.12 62.57
CA ALA A 668 -3.99 42.34 63.52
C ALA A 668 -3.95 40.83 63.18
N GLU A 669 -5.06 40.26 62.73
CA GLU A 669 -5.15 38.85 62.31
C GLU A 669 -4.40 38.61 60.99
N GLU A 670 -4.43 39.62 60.11
CA GLU A 670 -3.75 39.59 58.82
C GLU A 670 -2.22 39.59 58.95
N HIS A 671 -1.67 40.27 59.98
CA HIS A 671 -0.25 40.22 60.30
C HIS A 671 0.20 38.91 60.98
N ILE A 672 -0.71 38.15 61.59
CA ILE A 672 -0.39 36.85 62.21
C ILE A 672 -0.22 35.77 61.13
N SER A 673 -1.04 35.79 60.09
CA SER A 673 -0.96 34.82 58.98
C SER A 673 0.06 35.23 57.92
N HIS A 674 1.15 34.48 57.79
CA HIS A 674 2.13 34.69 56.70
C HIS A 674 1.59 34.34 55.30
N ALA A 675 0.38 33.79 55.20
CA ALA A 675 -0.34 33.53 53.95
C ALA A 675 -1.36 34.65 53.60
N SER A 676 -1.35 35.78 54.31
CA SER A 676 -2.23 36.92 54.06
C SER A 676 -1.79 37.76 52.85
N GLU A 677 -2.67 38.66 52.37
CA GLU A 677 -2.37 39.52 51.22
C GLU A 677 -1.21 40.49 51.48
N ILE A 678 -0.92 40.81 52.74
CA ILE A 678 0.21 41.66 53.15
C ILE A 678 1.55 41.01 52.82
N TYR A 679 1.70 39.70 53.06
CA TYR A 679 2.94 38.95 52.84
C TYR A 679 2.97 38.19 51.50
N GLY A 680 1.80 37.79 50.98
CA GLY A 680 1.65 37.02 49.75
C GLY A 680 0.45 37.48 48.91
N PRO A 681 0.52 38.67 48.27
CA PRO A 681 -0.61 39.25 47.54
C PRO A 681 -1.06 38.39 46.35
N MET A 682 -2.36 38.08 46.29
CA MET A 682 -2.94 37.34 45.17
C MET A 682 -3.09 38.23 43.94
N MET A 683 -2.37 37.91 42.84
CA MET A 683 -2.38 38.69 41.58
C MET A 683 -3.75 38.88 40.91
N ARG A 684 -4.82 38.22 41.39
CA ARG A 684 -6.19 38.42 40.90
C ARG A 684 -6.79 39.79 41.24
N HIS A 685 -6.24 40.50 42.23
CA HIS A 685 -6.73 41.82 42.66
C HIS A 685 -6.00 43.00 42.01
N GLY A 686 -5.20 42.74 40.97
CA GLY A 686 -4.38 43.76 40.30
C GLY A 686 -3.10 44.08 41.08
N GLU A 687 -2.32 45.04 40.58
CA GLU A 687 -1.11 45.47 41.28
C GLU A 687 -1.47 46.32 42.50
N HIS A 688 -0.98 45.90 43.67
CA HIS A 688 -1.18 46.60 44.92
C HIS A 688 -0.63 48.05 44.82
N PRO A 689 -1.35 49.10 45.29
CA PRO A 689 -1.00 50.50 45.04
C PRO A 689 0.45 50.91 45.39
N LYS A 690 1.07 50.23 46.37
CA LYS A 690 2.50 50.39 46.73
C LYS A 690 3.50 50.03 45.61
N ARG A 691 3.07 49.42 44.49
CA ARG A 691 3.90 49.17 43.31
C ARG A 691 3.86 50.30 42.27
N TRP A 692 2.94 51.28 42.41
CA TRP A 692 2.82 52.40 41.47
C TRP A 692 3.88 53.51 41.64
N HIS A 693 4.94 53.28 42.41
CA HIS A 693 6.00 54.26 42.66
C HIS A 693 7.40 53.62 42.49
N LEU A 694 7.70 53.27 41.24
CA LEU A 694 9.08 53.25 40.74
C LEU A 694 9.27 54.23 39.56
N VAL A 695 8.34 55.19 39.41
CA VAL A 695 8.65 56.49 38.83
C VAL A 695 9.47 57.23 39.88
N ILE A 696 10.79 57.31 39.68
CA ILE A 696 11.67 58.06 40.57
C ILE A 696 11.30 59.53 40.47
N ASP A 697 10.73 60.05 41.55
CA ASP A 697 10.30 61.44 41.62
C ASP A 697 11.52 62.36 41.51
N GLN A 698 11.58 63.18 40.44
CA GLN A 698 12.72 64.08 40.17
C GLN A 698 12.94 65.12 41.28
N ALA A 699 11.97 65.28 42.19
CA ALA A 699 12.12 66.02 43.43
C ALA A 699 13.25 65.45 44.33
N ILE A 700 13.38 64.12 44.43
CA ILE A 700 14.39 63.48 45.31
C ILE A 700 15.81 63.77 44.81
N THR A 701 16.00 63.95 43.51
CA THR A 701 17.30 64.34 42.92
C THR A 701 17.69 65.77 43.27
N ARG A 702 16.72 66.68 43.48
CA ARG A 702 17.00 68.07 43.91
C ARG A 702 17.56 68.15 45.34
N PHE A 703 17.12 67.27 46.23
CA PHE A 703 17.55 67.25 47.64
C PHE A 703 19.01 66.79 47.87
N LYS A 704 19.72 66.30 46.85
CA LYS A 704 21.16 65.97 46.96
C LYS A 704 22.11 67.14 46.65
N ALA A 705 21.61 68.30 46.21
CA ALA A 705 22.45 69.40 45.73
C ALA A 705 22.56 70.63 46.68
N GLN A 706 21.88 70.64 47.83
CA GLN A 706 21.87 71.76 48.78
C GLN A 706 22.02 71.30 50.24
N PHE A 707 23.16 70.68 50.57
CA PHE A 707 23.57 70.36 51.94
C PHE A 707 24.30 71.57 52.59
N ALA A 708 23.59 72.70 52.73
CA ALA A 708 24.19 73.97 53.20
C ALA A 708 23.25 74.83 54.08
N GLY A 709 22.24 74.22 54.73
CA GLY A 709 21.26 74.98 55.51
C GLY A 709 20.23 74.12 56.27
N VAL A 710 20.71 73.15 57.08
CA VAL A 710 19.84 72.29 57.91
C VAL A 710 20.31 72.27 59.38
N GLU A 711 20.85 73.39 59.86
CA GLU A 711 21.07 73.59 61.31
C GLU A 711 19.78 74.09 62.03
N ASP A 712 18.79 74.58 61.27
CA ASP A 712 17.61 75.30 61.80
C ASP A 712 16.33 74.44 62.02
N PHE A 713 16.35 73.12 61.82
CA PHE A 713 15.16 72.26 62.00
C PHE A 713 15.24 71.31 63.21
N ASN A 714 15.37 71.91 64.39
CA ASN A 714 15.17 71.24 65.69
C ASN A 714 13.68 71.05 66.00
N THR A 715 13.06 69.97 65.54
CA THR A 715 11.74 69.52 66.03
C THR A 715 11.69 68.01 66.27
N LEU A 716 12.32 67.55 67.36
CA LEU A 716 12.09 66.20 67.89
C LEU A 716 10.66 66.13 68.50
N PRO A 717 9.77 65.25 68.01
CA PRO A 717 8.36 65.28 68.43
C PRO A 717 8.09 64.76 69.85
N THR A 718 7.13 65.40 70.52
CA THR A 718 6.74 65.14 71.93
C THR A 718 6.16 63.73 72.21
N TRP A 719 5.86 62.91 71.20
CA TRP A 719 5.35 61.55 71.41
C TRP A 719 6.42 60.60 71.96
N LEU A 720 7.71 60.89 71.77
CA LEU A 720 8.81 60.07 72.27
C LEU A 720 8.83 59.99 73.82
N HIS A 721 8.35 61.04 74.50
CA HIS A 721 8.15 61.07 75.96
C HIS A 721 6.92 60.30 76.45
N ARG A 722 5.99 59.89 75.56
CA ARG A 722 4.83 59.05 75.92
C ARG A 722 5.11 57.55 75.78
N ALA A 723 6.08 57.17 74.95
CA ALA A 723 6.39 55.76 74.64
C ALA A 723 7.07 54.99 75.79
N THR A 724 7.57 55.67 76.83
CA THR A 724 8.34 55.06 77.92
C THR A 724 7.52 54.54 79.11
N LYS A 725 6.18 54.62 79.07
CA LYS A 725 5.30 54.04 80.10
C LYS A 725 4.88 52.61 79.77
N ILE A 726 5.68 51.65 80.25
CA ILE A 726 5.41 50.21 80.20
C ILE A 726 4.33 49.85 81.23
N LYS A 727 3.39 48.96 80.87
CA LYS A 727 2.54 48.23 81.82
C LYS A 727 2.41 46.75 81.43
N ASP A 728 3.00 45.92 82.28
CA ASP A 728 2.61 44.58 82.72
C ASP A 728 2.26 43.48 81.70
N CYS A 729 3.08 42.42 81.76
CA CYS A 729 2.97 41.18 81.00
C CYS A 729 1.80 40.29 81.45
N VAL A 730 1.26 39.49 80.52
CA VAL A 730 0.90 38.09 80.82
C VAL A 730 1.47 37.18 79.73
N CYS A 731 2.12 36.10 80.18
CA CYS A 731 2.82 35.09 79.39
C CYS A 731 2.06 33.76 79.47
N LEU A 732 2.20 32.86 78.47
CA LEU A 732 2.14 31.38 78.58
C LEU A 732 2.41 30.79 77.17
N LYS A 733 3.66 30.52 76.77
CA LYS A 733 4.46 29.30 76.99
C LYS A 733 3.81 27.97 76.56
N MET A 734 4.44 27.33 75.58
CA MET A 734 4.18 25.96 75.11
C MET A 734 4.87 24.87 75.96
N LYS A 735 4.38 23.63 75.82
CA LYS A 735 5.04 22.28 75.82
C LYS A 735 4.00 21.25 76.30
N GLY A 736 3.87 20.03 75.80
CA GLY A 736 4.56 19.28 74.73
C GLY A 736 4.08 17.80 74.71
N THR A 737 4.71 16.96 73.89
CA THR A 737 4.71 15.47 73.94
C THR A 737 3.41 14.65 73.79
N ARG A 738 3.32 14.01 72.61
CA ARG A 738 2.65 12.75 72.23
C ARG A 738 1.98 11.87 73.31
N LEU A 739 0.75 11.43 73.01
CA LEU A 739 0.31 10.03 73.16
C LEU A 739 -0.91 9.73 72.27
N CYS A 740 -1.08 8.48 71.85
CA CYS A 740 -2.26 8.03 71.11
C CYS A 740 -3.46 7.92 72.05
N MET A 741 -4.67 8.27 71.58
CA MET A 741 -5.83 7.37 71.53
C MET A 741 -6.93 7.95 70.63
N ARG A 742 -7.72 7.06 70.02
CA ARG A 742 -8.75 7.40 69.05
C ARG A 742 -10.11 7.30 69.73
N GLU A 743 -10.64 8.40 70.25
CA GLU A 743 -12.02 8.43 70.75
C GLU A 743 -13.00 8.90 69.68
N THR A 744 -14.02 8.08 69.49
CA THR A 744 -15.00 8.17 68.40
C THR A 744 -16.19 9.03 68.78
N LYS A 745 -16.52 10.05 67.96
CA LYS A 745 -17.86 10.66 67.94
C LYS A 745 -18.91 9.76 67.24
N TRP A 746 -18.86 8.46 67.50
CA TRP A 746 -19.99 7.55 67.27
C TRP A 746 -20.78 7.48 68.57
N THR A 747 -21.67 8.45 68.79
CA THR A 747 -22.54 8.46 69.98
C THR A 747 -23.56 7.33 69.92
N ALA A 748 -23.78 6.66 71.06
CA ALA A 748 -24.64 5.48 71.19
C ALA A 748 -26.05 5.55 70.56
N PRO A 749 -26.76 6.71 70.48
CA PRO A 749 -28.07 6.76 69.82
C PRO A 749 -28.02 6.39 68.34
N VAL A 750 -26.96 6.80 67.63
CA VAL A 750 -26.82 6.62 66.17
C VAL A 750 -26.67 5.14 65.81
N LEU A 751 -25.94 4.38 66.63
CA LEU A 751 -25.78 2.94 66.47
C LEU A 751 -27.06 2.16 66.79
N LYS A 752 -27.92 2.69 67.68
CA LYS A 752 -29.21 2.08 68.01
C LYS A 752 -30.21 2.20 66.85
N GLN A 753 -30.30 3.39 66.27
CA GLN A 753 -31.16 3.66 65.10
C GLN A 753 -30.78 2.77 63.90
N LEU A 754 -29.47 2.69 63.57
CA LEU A 754 -28.97 1.82 62.50
C LEU A 754 -29.28 0.33 62.73
N HIS A 755 -29.31 -0.12 63.99
CA HIS A 755 -29.62 -1.50 64.34
C HIS A 755 -31.11 -1.84 64.14
N GLU A 756 -32.01 -0.91 64.46
CA GLU A 756 -33.45 -1.06 64.28
C GLU A 756 -33.82 -1.08 62.78
N GLU A 757 -33.21 -0.22 61.96
CA GLU A 757 -33.37 -0.18 60.50
C GLU A 757 -32.95 -1.51 59.84
N LEU A 758 -31.82 -2.09 60.26
CA LEU A 758 -31.32 -3.37 59.75
C LEU A 758 -32.14 -4.59 60.24
N LEU A 759 -32.83 -4.48 61.37
CA LEU A 759 -33.74 -5.50 61.88
C LEU A 759 -35.06 -5.56 61.09
N ALA A 760 -35.57 -4.40 60.63
CA ALA A 760 -36.80 -4.32 59.83
C ALA A 760 -36.64 -5.02 58.47
N LEU A 761 -35.51 -4.81 57.79
CA LEU A 761 -35.22 -5.40 56.47
C LEU A 761 -35.02 -6.93 56.48
N ARG A 762 -34.86 -7.55 57.66
CA ARG A 762 -34.52 -8.98 57.80
C ARG A 762 -35.75 -9.92 57.88
N LYS A 763 -36.99 -9.40 57.78
CA LYS A 763 -38.18 -10.12 58.28
C LYS A 763 -39.11 -10.85 57.30
N HIS A 764 -38.92 -10.79 55.97
CA HIS A 764 -39.65 -11.68 55.04
C HIS A 764 -38.76 -12.22 53.90
N ALA A 765 -38.99 -13.46 53.48
CA ALA A 765 -38.00 -14.28 52.76
C ALA A 765 -38.60 -15.17 51.64
N LEU A 766 -37.84 -15.31 50.54
CA LEU A 766 -37.52 -16.51 49.72
C LEU A 766 -38.49 -17.72 49.76
N GLN A 767 -39.07 -18.20 48.63
CA GLN A 767 -38.56 -19.23 47.65
C GLN A 767 -39.73 -19.74 46.72
N PRO A 768 -39.61 -20.71 45.77
CA PRO A 768 -38.64 -20.88 44.65
C PRO A 768 -39.21 -21.50 43.31
N CYS A 769 -38.38 -21.61 42.27
CA CYS A 769 -38.46 -22.53 41.09
C CYS A 769 -39.64 -22.33 40.07
N THR A 770 -39.65 -22.81 38.82
CA THR A 770 -38.90 -23.87 38.07
C THR A 770 -38.54 -23.47 36.61
N LEU A 771 -37.68 -24.26 35.95
CA LEU A 771 -37.40 -24.28 34.51
C LEU A 771 -37.98 -25.56 33.87
N ILE A 772 -38.70 -25.45 32.74
CA ILE A 772 -39.09 -26.58 31.87
C ILE A 772 -38.79 -26.18 30.41
N ARG A 773 -38.40 -27.17 29.56
CA ARG A 773 -37.89 -27.00 28.19
C ARG A 773 -38.64 -27.93 27.22
N ARG A 774 -38.36 -27.78 25.90
CA ARG A 774 -38.75 -28.64 24.73
C ARG A 774 -40.10 -28.22 24.11
N ILE A 775 -40.38 -28.32 22.81
CA ILE A 775 -39.90 -29.22 21.73
C ILE A 775 -39.74 -28.46 20.38
N GLU A 776 -38.82 -28.91 19.52
CA GLU A 776 -38.74 -28.52 18.09
C GLU A 776 -39.39 -29.58 17.18
N SER A 777 -40.01 -29.15 16.07
CA SER A 777 -40.44 -30.03 14.98
C SER A 777 -40.40 -29.29 13.62
N PRO A 778 -39.60 -29.75 12.64
CA PRO A 778 -39.65 -29.33 11.24
C PRO A 778 -40.52 -30.30 10.39
N PRO A 779 -40.74 -30.09 9.08
CA PRO A 779 -40.77 -28.85 8.29
C PRO A 779 -42.03 -28.73 7.40
N SER A 780 -42.24 -27.57 6.76
CA SER A 780 -42.62 -27.53 5.33
C SER A 780 -42.26 -26.18 4.72
N ALA A 781 -41.79 -26.20 3.47
CA ALA A 781 -41.63 -24.97 2.69
C ALA A 781 -42.99 -24.58 2.11
N LEU A 782 -43.40 -23.34 2.31
CA LEU A 782 -44.33 -22.65 1.42
C LEU A 782 -43.53 -21.58 0.68
N SER A 783 -43.72 -21.54 -0.64
CA SER A 783 -43.15 -20.53 -1.52
C SER A 783 -43.48 -19.13 -1.02
N THR A 784 -42.51 -18.22 -1.09
CA THR A 784 -42.76 -16.78 -0.96
C THR A 784 -43.94 -16.39 -1.85
N PRO A 785 -45.01 -15.78 -1.32
CA PRO A 785 -46.09 -15.30 -2.17
C PRO A 785 -45.54 -14.14 -3.00
N GLU A 786 -45.47 -14.32 -4.32
CA GLU A 786 -45.43 -13.19 -5.23
C GLU A 786 -46.76 -12.46 -5.07
N VAL A 787 -46.70 -11.19 -4.66
CA VAL A 787 -47.87 -10.32 -4.65
C VAL A 787 -48.12 -9.95 -6.10
N GLU A 788 -49.23 -10.46 -6.66
CA GLU A 788 -49.69 -10.01 -7.98
C GLU A 788 -49.81 -8.49 -7.99
N GLY A 789 -49.34 -7.86 -9.06
CA GLY A 789 -49.40 -6.41 -9.21
C GLY A 789 -50.85 -5.95 -9.12
N ILE A 790 -51.16 -5.13 -8.11
CA ILE A 790 -52.48 -4.56 -7.90
C ILE A 790 -52.85 -3.76 -9.16
N SER A 791 -54.03 -4.04 -9.71
CA SER A 791 -54.58 -3.32 -10.87
C SER A 791 -54.80 -1.85 -10.51
N ASP A 792 -54.51 -0.92 -11.42
CA ASP A 792 -54.64 0.53 -11.23
C ASP A 792 -56.01 0.92 -10.63
N GLY A 793 -57.08 0.18 -10.94
CA GLY A 793 -58.43 0.41 -10.42
C GLY A 793 -58.62 0.18 -8.91
N ASP A 794 -57.79 -0.66 -8.27
CA ASP A 794 -57.85 -0.90 -6.82
C ASP A 794 -57.11 0.20 -6.04
N GLU A 795 -56.06 0.82 -6.61
CA GLU A 795 -55.48 2.05 -6.05
C GLU A 795 -56.47 3.21 -6.11
N ASP A 796 -57.21 3.38 -7.21
CA ASP A 796 -58.29 4.38 -7.32
C ASP A 796 -59.38 4.14 -6.26
N PHE A 797 -59.76 2.88 -6.01
CA PHE A 797 -60.75 2.52 -4.98
C PHE A 797 -60.23 2.84 -3.56
N TYR A 798 -58.95 2.59 -3.30
CA TYR A 798 -58.29 2.95 -2.05
C TYR A 798 -58.21 4.48 -1.87
N GLN A 799 -57.84 5.23 -2.91
CA GLN A 799 -57.83 6.70 -2.89
C GLN A 799 -59.23 7.27 -2.65
N ALA A 800 -60.27 6.70 -3.28
CA ALA A 800 -61.66 7.07 -3.04
C ALA A 800 -62.09 6.80 -1.58
N MET A 801 -61.69 5.67 -0.99
CA MET A 801 -61.91 5.40 0.44
C MET A 801 -61.22 6.40 1.36
N VAL A 802 -59.96 6.77 1.08
CA VAL A 802 -59.22 7.79 1.84
C VAL A 802 -59.92 9.15 1.73
N LEU A 803 -60.40 9.51 0.54
CA LEU A 803 -61.09 10.77 0.29
C LEU A 803 -62.44 10.84 1.04
N ILE A 804 -63.23 9.76 1.03
CA ILE A 804 -64.45 9.64 1.84
C ILE A 804 -64.13 9.75 3.34
N GLN A 805 -63.08 9.07 3.82
CA GLN A 805 -62.67 9.14 5.23
C GLN A 805 -62.26 10.57 5.65
N SER A 806 -61.62 11.32 4.76
CA SER A 806 -61.26 12.73 5.00
C SER A 806 -62.50 13.63 5.11
N ILE A 807 -63.51 13.43 4.26
CA ILE A 807 -64.76 14.20 4.27
C ILE A 807 -65.56 13.91 5.55
N ILE A 808 -65.63 12.65 5.98
CA ILE A 808 -66.33 12.27 7.23
C ILE A 808 -65.65 12.90 8.44
N LYS A 809 -64.31 12.85 8.52
CA LYS A 809 -63.53 13.52 9.59
C LYS A 809 -63.76 15.04 9.58
N GLY A 810 -63.77 15.68 8.41
CA GLY A 810 -64.06 17.11 8.26
C GLY A 810 -65.47 17.50 8.71
N ARG A 811 -66.50 16.70 8.37
CA ARG A 811 -67.89 16.90 8.81
C ARG A 811 -68.05 16.73 10.32
N ALA A 812 -67.41 15.74 10.92
CA ALA A 812 -67.43 15.53 12.37
C ALA A 812 -66.84 16.74 13.12
N ALA A 813 -65.71 17.28 12.64
CA ALA A 813 -65.12 18.50 13.19
C ALA A 813 -66.06 19.71 13.07
N GLN A 814 -66.74 19.89 11.93
CA GLN A 814 -67.74 20.94 11.77
C GLN A 814 -68.94 20.76 12.71
N MET A 815 -69.47 19.55 12.89
CA MET A 815 -70.54 19.28 13.86
C MET A 815 -70.14 19.65 15.29
N HIS A 816 -68.94 19.28 15.73
CA HIS A 816 -68.43 19.70 17.05
C HIS A 816 -68.33 21.22 17.21
N ILE A 817 -67.96 21.95 16.15
CA ILE A 817 -67.94 23.43 16.16
C ILE A 817 -69.36 24.01 16.25
N TYR A 818 -70.33 23.44 15.53
CA TYR A 818 -71.73 23.88 15.62
C TYR A 818 -72.35 23.58 16.98
N GLU A 819 -72.13 22.39 17.54
CA GLU A 819 -72.54 22.07 18.92
C GLU A 819 -71.90 23.02 19.93
N GLY A 820 -70.59 23.32 19.79
CA GLY A 820 -69.91 24.29 20.64
C GLY A 820 -70.54 25.69 20.55
N ARG A 821 -70.95 26.11 19.35
CA ARG A 821 -71.66 27.39 19.15
C ARG A 821 -73.06 27.40 19.78
N GLU A 822 -73.80 26.29 19.70
CA GLU A 822 -75.12 26.18 20.33
C GLU A 822 -75.04 26.12 21.86
N ARG A 823 -74.09 25.37 22.43
CA ARG A 823 -73.82 25.37 23.89
C ARG A 823 -73.46 26.76 24.41
N CYS A 824 -72.75 27.57 23.63
CA CYS A 824 -72.42 28.95 23.98
C CYS A 824 -73.54 29.97 23.71
N ARG A 825 -74.66 29.58 23.08
CA ARG A 825 -75.72 30.51 22.66
C ARG A 825 -76.42 31.17 23.85
N GLU A 826 -76.72 30.40 24.89
CA GLU A 826 -77.33 30.91 26.13
C GLU A 826 -76.38 31.87 26.84
N LEU A 827 -75.11 31.49 27.01
CA LEU A 827 -74.07 32.35 27.58
C LEU A 827 -73.91 33.68 26.80
N ILE A 828 -74.02 33.64 25.47
CA ILE A 828 -73.98 34.84 24.61
C ILE A 828 -75.24 35.71 24.77
N GLN A 829 -76.39 35.13 25.10
CA GLN A 829 -77.59 35.90 25.46
C GLN A 829 -77.50 36.47 26.87
N GLU A 830 -77.05 35.70 27.86
CA GLU A 830 -76.82 36.17 29.23
C GLU A 830 -75.81 37.31 29.27
N LEU A 831 -74.69 37.22 28.55
CA LEU A 831 -73.69 38.31 28.44
C LEU A 831 -74.23 39.58 27.76
N LYS A 832 -75.33 39.49 27.00
CA LYS A 832 -76.02 40.68 26.46
C LYS A 832 -76.96 41.30 27.49
N TYR A 833 -77.68 40.48 28.26
CA TYR A 833 -78.59 40.96 29.32
C TYR A 833 -77.85 41.45 30.57
N SER A 834 -76.73 40.83 30.96
CA SER A 834 -75.97 41.17 32.18
C SER A 834 -75.11 42.43 32.08
N SER A 835 -75.10 43.12 30.93
CA SER A 835 -74.36 44.38 30.75
C SER A 835 -74.97 45.58 31.49
N GLY A 836 -76.16 45.42 32.10
CA GLY A 836 -76.80 46.47 32.89
C GLY A 836 -77.57 45.92 34.08
N LEU A 837 -76.88 45.70 35.21
CA LEU A 837 -77.35 46.00 36.57
C LEU A 837 -76.25 45.73 37.63
N LEU A 838 -76.03 46.72 38.50
CA LEU A 838 -75.42 46.69 39.85
C LEU A 838 -73.97 46.16 40.03
N GLU A 839 -73.10 47.03 40.55
CA GLU A 839 -71.65 46.82 40.65
C GLU A 839 -71.22 45.86 41.77
N GLU A 840 -72.04 45.65 42.81
CA GLU A 840 -71.65 44.88 44.00
C GLU A 840 -71.58 43.36 43.77
N GLU A 841 -72.51 42.80 42.98
CA GLU A 841 -72.43 41.38 42.57
C GLU A 841 -71.26 41.14 41.62
N ASN A 842 -70.94 42.11 40.77
CA ASN A 842 -69.81 42.04 39.84
C ASN A 842 -68.46 41.90 40.55
N ALA A 843 -68.28 42.50 41.73
CA ALA A 843 -67.07 42.33 42.54
C ALA A 843 -66.92 40.89 43.08
N GLN A 844 -68.00 40.29 43.59
CA GLN A 844 -67.97 38.91 44.11
C GLN A 844 -67.77 37.90 42.98
N ILE A 845 -68.44 38.11 41.84
CA ILE A 845 -68.23 37.33 40.62
C ILE A 845 -66.79 37.49 40.12
N HIS A 846 -66.19 38.68 40.18
CA HIS A 846 -64.80 38.91 39.80
C HIS A 846 -63.82 38.08 40.64
N ASP A 847 -63.98 38.06 41.96
CA ASP A 847 -63.10 37.28 42.86
C ASP A 847 -63.26 35.77 42.69
N TYR A 848 -64.49 35.29 42.49
CA TYR A 848 -64.73 33.88 42.17
C TYR A 848 -64.12 33.50 40.80
N LYS A 849 -64.27 34.37 39.80
CA LYS A 849 -63.68 34.24 38.46
C LYS A 849 -62.15 34.34 38.48
N MET A 850 -61.56 35.08 39.41
CA MET A 850 -60.12 35.08 39.64
C MET A 850 -59.62 33.75 40.22
N LYS A 851 -60.33 33.17 41.21
CA LYS A 851 -60.00 31.83 41.73
C LYS A 851 -60.08 30.74 40.67
N ILE A 852 -61.15 30.73 39.85
CA ILE A 852 -61.29 29.78 38.74
C ILE A 852 -60.17 29.97 37.70
N LYS A 853 -59.83 31.21 37.33
CA LYS A 853 -58.69 31.48 36.43
C LYS A 853 -57.36 31.00 37.01
N LEU A 854 -57.18 31.05 38.33
CA LEU A 854 -55.98 30.56 39.00
C LEU A 854 -55.89 29.02 38.91
N GLN A 855 -56.98 28.31 39.23
CA GLN A 855 -57.05 26.86 39.07
C GLN A 855 -56.85 26.41 37.62
N GLN A 856 -57.54 27.04 36.66
CA GLN A 856 -57.35 26.75 35.23
C GLN A 856 -55.90 26.98 34.77
N ARG A 857 -55.20 27.96 35.36
CA ARG A 857 -53.78 28.21 35.07
C ARG A 857 -52.88 27.15 35.69
N GLU A 858 -53.18 26.65 36.88
CA GLU A 858 -52.47 25.53 37.50
C GLU A 858 -52.68 24.22 36.74
N GLU A 859 -53.91 23.93 36.28
CA GLU A 859 -54.24 22.80 35.41
C GLU A 859 -53.54 22.89 34.05
N GLN A 860 -53.51 24.08 33.43
CA GLN A 860 -52.74 24.30 32.20
C GLN A 860 -51.24 24.06 32.41
N ILE A 861 -50.65 24.54 33.52
CA ILE A 861 -49.25 24.28 33.86
C ILE A 861 -49.00 22.78 34.11
N ALA A 862 -49.97 22.04 34.66
CA ALA A 862 -49.87 20.60 34.85
C ALA A 862 -49.96 19.83 33.52
N ALA A 863 -50.90 20.19 32.65
CA ALA A 863 -51.05 19.63 31.31
C ALA A 863 -49.82 19.91 30.43
N GLU A 864 -49.28 21.12 30.47
CA GLU A 864 -48.06 21.49 29.74
C GLU A 864 -46.83 20.70 30.25
N LYS A 865 -46.72 20.45 31.56
CA LYS A 865 -45.68 19.57 32.11
C LYS A 865 -45.82 18.12 31.62
N LEU A 866 -47.04 17.59 31.58
CA LEU A 866 -47.30 16.23 31.05
C LEU A 866 -46.98 16.16 29.56
N PHE A 867 -47.37 17.16 28.77
CA PHE A 867 -47.04 17.24 27.35
C PHE A 867 -45.52 17.27 27.10
N ARG A 868 -44.78 18.11 27.84
CA ARG A 868 -43.30 18.16 27.76
C ARG A 868 -42.64 16.84 28.18
N LEU A 869 -43.19 16.13 29.17
CA LEU A 869 -42.71 14.80 29.58
C LEU A 869 -42.97 13.76 28.48
N GLN A 870 -44.11 13.83 27.81
CA GLN A 870 -44.45 12.94 26.70
C GLN A 870 -43.58 13.23 25.48
N GLU A 871 -43.39 14.50 25.10
CA GLU A 871 -42.45 14.93 24.06
C GLU A 871 -41.01 14.43 24.33
N SER A 872 -40.55 14.54 25.59
CA SER A 872 -39.25 14.00 26.01
C SER A 872 -39.18 12.48 25.91
N LEU A 873 -40.29 11.78 26.19
CA LEU A 873 -40.37 10.31 26.10
C LEU A 873 -40.36 9.86 24.62
N ASP A 874 -41.10 10.56 23.77
CA ASP A 874 -41.19 10.29 22.33
C ASP A 874 -39.86 10.60 21.63
N GLU A 875 -39.12 11.64 22.05
CA GLU A 875 -37.75 11.93 21.59
C GLU A 875 -36.77 10.80 21.98
N LEU A 876 -36.85 10.31 23.23
CA LEU A 876 -36.04 9.18 23.72
C LEU A 876 -36.38 7.87 23.01
N GLN A 877 -37.66 7.57 22.78
CA GLN A 877 -38.08 6.40 22.02
C GLN A 877 -37.63 6.50 20.55
N SER A 878 -37.81 7.65 19.91
CA SER A 878 -37.42 7.89 18.51
C SER A 878 -35.90 7.78 18.32
N THR A 879 -35.10 8.28 19.27
CA THR A 879 -33.63 8.12 19.23
C THR A 879 -33.19 6.68 19.46
N ILE A 880 -33.82 5.94 20.39
CA ILE A 880 -33.53 4.51 20.60
C ILE A 880 -33.89 3.69 19.36
N VAL A 881 -35.11 3.83 18.83
CA VAL A 881 -35.57 3.11 17.63
C VAL A 881 -34.71 3.48 16.41
N GLY A 882 -34.41 4.76 16.22
CA GLY A 882 -33.52 5.24 15.17
C GLY A 882 -32.11 4.64 15.29
N SER A 883 -31.54 4.58 16.50
CA SER A 883 -30.22 3.97 16.72
C SER A 883 -30.20 2.46 16.46
N LEU A 884 -31.31 1.76 16.75
CA LEU A 884 -31.43 0.31 16.57
C LEU A 884 -31.65 -0.05 15.10
N LEU A 885 -32.44 0.73 14.35
CA LEU A 885 -32.58 0.60 12.91
C LEU A 885 -31.28 0.94 12.16
N ASP A 886 -30.57 1.98 12.59
CA ASP A 886 -29.25 2.33 12.04
C ASP A 886 -28.20 1.25 12.34
N PHE A 887 -28.21 0.66 13.54
CA PHE A 887 -27.39 -0.51 13.88
C PHE A 887 -27.70 -1.73 12.98
N LEU A 888 -28.97 -2.09 12.82
CA LEU A 888 -29.37 -3.21 11.96
C LEU A 888 -29.02 -2.96 10.48
N ASN A 889 -29.17 -1.73 9.98
CA ASN A 889 -28.77 -1.35 8.62
C ASN A 889 -27.24 -1.44 8.44
N LYS A 890 -26.46 -1.04 9.45
CA LYS A 890 -24.99 -1.18 9.46
C LYS A 890 -24.56 -2.64 9.46
N GLU A 891 -25.14 -3.49 10.31
CA GLU A 891 -24.83 -4.93 10.32
C GLU A 891 -25.28 -5.63 9.04
N LEU A 892 -26.43 -5.26 8.45
CA LEU A 892 -26.86 -5.77 7.15
C LEU A 892 -25.88 -5.39 6.02
N ARG A 893 -25.46 -4.11 5.96
CA ARG A 893 -24.44 -3.66 5.00
C ARG A 893 -23.12 -4.37 5.20
N ARG A 894 -22.67 -4.51 6.46
CA ARG A 894 -21.46 -5.23 6.82
C ARG A 894 -21.52 -6.70 6.37
N LEU A 895 -22.63 -7.40 6.58
CA LEU A 895 -22.81 -8.79 6.10
C LEU A 895 -22.78 -8.88 4.56
N LEU A 896 -23.35 -7.90 3.85
CA LEU A 896 -23.27 -7.82 2.38
C LEU A 896 -21.85 -7.53 1.89
N GLU A 897 -21.11 -6.68 2.61
CA GLU A 897 -19.69 -6.38 2.34
C GLU A 897 -18.78 -7.56 2.67
N GLU A 898 -18.98 -8.27 3.78
CA GLU A 898 -18.27 -9.51 4.13
C GLU A 898 -18.47 -10.58 3.05
N ARG A 899 -19.72 -10.78 2.56
CA ARG A 899 -20.00 -11.70 1.44
C ARG A 899 -19.32 -11.28 0.13
N ARG A 900 -19.32 -9.98 -0.20
CA ARG A 900 -18.62 -9.46 -1.40
C ARG A 900 -17.12 -9.62 -1.29
N ALA A 901 -16.53 -9.30 -0.13
CA ALA A 901 -15.11 -9.47 0.14
C ALA A 901 -14.70 -10.94 0.04
N HIS A 902 -15.51 -11.86 0.57
CA HIS A 902 -15.28 -13.30 0.45
C HIS A 902 -15.31 -13.79 -1.00
N ALA A 903 -16.30 -13.36 -1.79
CA ALA A 903 -16.35 -13.67 -3.23
C ALA A 903 -15.13 -13.13 -4.00
N ILE A 904 -14.67 -11.92 -3.67
CA ILE A 904 -13.44 -11.34 -4.23
C ILE A 904 -12.21 -12.14 -3.79
N CYS A 905 -12.12 -12.60 -2.54
CA CYS A 905 -11.02 -13.45 -2.09
C CYS A 905 -10.94 -14.76 -2.88
N ILE A 906 -12.08 -15.44 -3.13
CA ILE A 906 -12.13 -16.67 -3.94
C ILE A 906 -11.65 -16.41 -5.38
N LEU A 907 -12.04 -15.28 -5.98
CA LEU A 907 -11.58 -14.89 -7.31
C LEU A 907 -10.07 -14.58 -7.34
N LEU A 908 -9.55 -13.89 -6.31
CA LEU A 908 -8.13 -13.58 -6.17
C LEU A 908 -7.28 -14.83 -5.86
N GLU A 909 -7.80 -15.79 -5.09
CA GLU A 909 -7.13 -17.08 -4.88
C GLU A 909 -7.05 -17.86 -6.19
N ARG A 910 -8.14 -17.93 -6.96
CA ARG A 910 -8.12 -18.54 -8.29
C ARG A 910 -7.10 -17.86 -9.22
N GLU A 911 -7.12 -16.53 -9.31
CA GLU A 911 -6.17 -15.79 -10.15
C GLU A 911 -4.72 -15.95 -9.67
N ARG A 912 -4.52 -16.07 -8.35
CA ARG A 912 -3.21 -16.40 -7.76
C ARG A 912 -2.76 -17.79 -8.18
N TYR A 913 -3.61 -18.82 -8.11
CA TYR A 913 -3.28 -20.17 -8.58
C TYR A 913 -2.94 -20.18 -10.08
N ASP A 914 -3.72 -19.48 -10.90
CA ASP A 914 -3.46 -19.36 -12.35
C ASP A 914 -2.08 -18.69 -12.62
N ARG A 915 -1.73 -17.64 -11.85
CA ARG A 915 -0.42 -16.97 -11.94
C ARG A 915 0.72 -17.81 -11.39
N GLU A 916 0.54 -18.51 -10.26
CA GLU A 916 1.54 -19.41 -9.68
C GLU A 916 1.81 -20.60 -10.61
N ALA A 917 0.79 -21.16 -11.26
CA ALA A 917 0.94 -22.18 -12.30
C ALA A 917 1.69 -21.64 -13.54
N ALA A 918 1.35 -20.45 -14.02
CA ALA A 918 2.03 -19.81 -15.14
C ALA A 918 3.48 -19.39 -14.80
N GLU A 919 3.79 -19.08 -13.55
CA GLU A 919 5.15 -18.83 -13.09
C GLU A 919 5.93 -20.13 -12.89
N ALA A 920 5.33 -21.18 -12.32
CA ALA A 920 5.93 -22.49 -12.19
C ALA A 920 6.31 -23.08 -13.56
N GLY A 921 5.42 -22.97 -14.57
CA GLY A 921 5.73 -23.34 -15.94
C GLY A 921 6.91 -22.57 -16.53
N ARG A 922 6.97 -21.24 -16.31
CA ARG A 922 8.11 -20.41 -16.75
C ARG A 922 9.41 -20.79 -16.04
N ARG A 923 9.39 -21.00 -14.72
CA ARG A 923 10.53 -21.47 -13.92
C ARG A 923 11.00 -22.87 -14.37
N GLN A 924 10.09 -23.77 -14.73
CA GLN A 924 10.42 -25.10 -15.25
C GLN A 924 11.10 -25.03 -16.62
N CYS A 925 10.62 -24.15 -17.52
CA CYS A 925 11.29 -23.85 -18.79
C CYS A 925 12.67 -23.22 -18.59
N GLU A 926 12.82 -22.30 -17.64
CA GLU A 926 14.11 -21.68 -17.32
C GLU A 926 15.09 -22.70 -16.71
N LEU A 927 14.66 -23.56 -15.79
CA LEU A 927 15.45 -24.65 -15.22
C LEU A 927 15.80 -25.73 -16.26
N ARG A 928 15.01 -25.89 -17.32
CA ARG A 928 15.38 -26.74 -18.46
C ARG A 928 16.49 -26.07 -19.29
N ARG A 929 16.33 -24.79 -19.65
CA ARG A 929 17.38 -24.01 -20.35
C ARG A 929 18.69 -23.92 -19.56
N ARG A 930 18.63 -23.74 -18.24
CA ARG A 930 19.82 -23.75 -17.37
C ARG A 930 20.51 -25.11 -17.42
N ARG A 931 19.78 -26.23 -17.32
CA ARG A 931 20.37 -27.57 -17.50
C ARG A 931 20.97 -27.78 -18.89
N GLU A 932 20.31 -27.31 -19.95
CA GLU A 932 20.85 -27.34 -21.32
C GLU A 932 22.15 -26.52 -21.41
N HIS A 933 22.20 -25.34 -20.78
CA HIS A 933 23.42 -24.52 -20.68
C HIS A 933 24.52 -25.16 -19.82
N ASP A 934 24.18 -25.79 -18.70
CA ASP A 934 25.15 -26.49 -17.83
C ASP A 934 25.74 -27.71 -18.53
N GLU A 935 24.93 -28.46 -19.30
CA GLU A 935 25.40 -29.55 -20.18
C GLU A 935 26.33 -29.00 -21.27
N MET A 936 25.94 -27.95 -21.99
CA MET A 936 26.81 -27.30 -22.99
C MET A 936 28.11 -26.78 -22.36
N PHE A 937 28.05 -26.18 -21.18
CA PHE A 937 29.22 -25.68 -20.46
C PHE A 937 30.17 -26.82 -20.05
N LYS A 938 29.66 -27.94 -19.52
CA LYS A 938 30.48 -29.14 -19.25
C LYS A 938 31.18 -29.66 -20.50
N GLN A 939 30.48 -29.72 -21.64
CA GLN A 939 31.09 -30.17 -22.90
C GLN A 939 32.19 -29.20 -23.36
N ILE A 940 31.96 -27.89 -23.28
CA ILE A 940 32.97 -26.87 -23.62
C ILE A 940 34.19 -26.95 -22.69
N VAL A 941 33.98 -27.06 -21.38
CA VAL A 941 35.07 -27.22 -20.41
C VAL A 941 35.85 -28.52 -20.63
N LYS A 942 35.17 -29.61 -20.97
CA LYS A 942 35.82 -30.89 -21.32
C LYS A 942 36.72 -30.75 -22.55
N ILE A 943 36.24 -30.09 -23.61
CA ILE A 943 37.05 -29.79 -24.81
C ILE A 943 38.23 -28.87 -24.49
N GLN A 944 38.05 -27.89 -23.59
CA GLN A 944 39.14 -27.02 -23.13
C GLN A 944 40.17 -27.77 -22.28
N GLN A 945 39.75 -28.73 -21.45
CA GLN A 945 40.67 -29.61 -20.71
C GLN A 945 41.42 -30.53 -21.67
N GLU A 946 40.73 -31.22 -22.59
CA GLU A 946 41.36 -32.08 -23.59
C GLU A 946 42.37 -31.32 -24.47
N THR A 947 42.10 -30.07 -24.84
CA THR A 947 43.06 -29.25 -25.61
C THR A 947 44.23 -28.72 -24.78
N VAL A 948 44.04 -28.44 -23.49
CA VAL A 948 45.14 -28.12 -22.56
C VAL A 948 46.01 -29.35 -22.29
N ASP A 949 45.40 -30.52 -22.11
CA ASP A 949 46.11 -31.77 -21.86
C ASP A 949 46.97 -32.17 -23.08
N VAL A 950 46.42 -32.11 -24.30
CA VAL A 950 47.20 -32.33 -25.54
C VAL A 950 48.35 -31.32 -25.68
N TYR A 951 48.13 -30.05 -25.35
CA TYR A 951 49.20 -29.03 -25.40
C TYR A 951 50.30 -29.28 -24.35
N LEU A 952 49.93 -29.78 -23.16
CA LEU A 952 50.88 -30.19 -22.14
C LEU A 952 51.63 -31.47 -22.53
N GLU A 953 50.97 -32.45 -23.14
CA GLU A 953 51.62 -33.64 -23.70
C GLU A 953 52.61 -33.27 -24.80
N ASP A 954 52.29 -32.30 -25.67
CA ASP A 954 53.22 -31.77 -26.68
C ASP A 954 54.45 -31.11 -26.06
N ILE A 955 54.29 -30.22 -25.07
CA ILE A 955 55.41 -29.60 -24.35
C ILE A 955 56.27 -30.66 -23.62
N ILE A 956 55.63 -31.64 -22.98
CA ILE A 956 56.33 -32.72 -22.27
C ILE A 956 57.10 -33.59 -23.27
N ARG A 957 56.52 -33.91 -24.43
CA ARG A 957 57.20 -34.64 -25.51
C ARG A 957 58.39 -33.87 -26.06
N GLU A 958 58.23 -32.59 -26.40
CA GLU A 958 59.32 -31.73 -26.89
C GLU A 958 60.43 -31.59 -25.84
N GLY A 959 60.07 -31.48 -24.56
CA GLY A 959 61.02 -31.49 -23.44
C GLY A 959 61.74 -32.82 -23.25
N ILE A 960 61.05 -33.96 -23.39
CA ILE A 960 61.66 -35.30 -23.34
C ILE A 960 62.60 -35.52 -24.54
N GLU A 961 62.17 -35.14 -25.75
CA GLU A 961 63.01 -35.19 -26.94
C GLU A 961 64.28 -34.36 -26.72
N PHE A 962 64.17 -33.10 -26.29
CA PHE A 962 65.32 -32.24 -26.00
C PHE A 962 66.28 -32.83 -24.95
N VAL A 963 65.75 -33.36 -23.83
CA VAL A 963 66.58 -34.00 -22.79
C VAL A 963 67.25 -35.26 -23.31
N SER A 964 66.52 -36.10 -24.07
CA SER A 964 67.08 -37.30 -24.69
C SER A 964 68.16 -36.98 -25.73
N ASP A 965 68.05 -35.84 -26.41
CA ASP A 965 69.02 -35.36 -27.40
C ASP A 965 70.28 -34.80 -26.71
N GLU A 966 70.15 -34.12 -25.57
CA GLU A 966 71.27 -33.74 -24.69
C GLU A 966 71.95 -34.97 -24.09
N GLU A 967 71.21 -35.91 -23.52
CA GLU A 967 71.74 -37.17 -22.98
C GLU A 967 72.42 -38.01 -24.06
N ALA A 968 71.84 -38.11 -25.27
CA ALA A 968 72.46 -38.78 -26.40
C ALA A 968 73.75 -38.08 -26.84
N LYS A 969 73.78 -36.74 -26.91
CA LYS A 969 75.01 -35.98 -27.21
C LYS A 969 76.07 -36.15 -26.13
N GLN A 970 75.69 -36.20 -24.86
CA GLN A 970 76.62 -36.44 -23.74
C GLN A 970 77.12 -37.89 -23.72
N TYR A 971 76.25 -38.87 -23.98
CA TYR A 971 76.61 -40.27 -24.13
C TYR A 971 77.56 -40.48 -25.31
N VAL A 972 77.27 -39.90 -26.48
CA VAL A 972 78.17 -39.93 -27.66
C VAL A 972 79.50 -39.23 -27.37
N LYS A 973 79.51 -38.08 -26.68
CA LYS A 973 80.77 -37.43 -26.26
C LYS A 973 81.57 -38.28 -25.27
N ASN A 974 80.92 -38.96 -24.34
CA ASN A 974 81.59 -39.84 -23.37
C ASN A 974 82.06 -41.15 -24.01
N LEU A 975 81.32 -41.67 -24.99
CA LEU A 975 81.72 -42.82 -25.79
C LEU A 975 82.89 -42.46 -26.72
N ALA A 976 82.84 -41.30 -27.38
CA ALA A 976 83.95 -40.77 -28.18
C ALA A 976 85.21 -40.58 -27.32
N LYS A 977 85.09 -40.01 -26.11
CA LYS A 977 86.22 -39.94 -25.16
C LYS A 977 86.77 -41.32 -24.78
N LYS A 978 85.91 -42.31 -24.52
CA LYS A 978 86.35 -43.69 -24.24
C LYS A 978 87.05 -44.33 -25.43
N ILE A 979 86.52 -44.13 -26.64
CA ILE A 979 87.13 -44.62 -27.89
C ILE A 979 88.45 -43.89 -28.15
N ASP A 980 88.55 -42.58 -27.91
CA ASP A 980 89.79 -41.81 -28.01
C ASP A 980 90.81 -42.27 -26.94
N GLU A 981 90.38 -42.57 -25.71
CA GLU A 981 91.23 -43.14 -24.65
C GLU A 981 91.69 -44.57 -24.98
N GLU A 982 90.82 -45.42 -25.54
CA GLU A 982 91.15 -46.77 -26.00
C GLU A 982 92.05 -46.73 -27.24
N ALA A 983 91.85 -45.79 -28.17
CA ALA A 983 92.70 -45.56 -29.32
C ALA A 983 94.07 -44.99 -28.91
N TYR A 984 94.13 -44.07 -27.93
CA TYR A 984 95.40 -43.63 -27.34
C TYR A 984 96.12 -44.78 -26.65
N ARG A 985 95.42 -45.62 -25.88
CA ARG A 985 96.00 -46.82 -25.26
C ARG A 985 96.50 -47.83 -26.30
N MET A 986 95.74 -48.09 -27.36
CA MET A 986 96.20 -48.92 -28.48
C MET A 986 97.48 -48.32 -29.09
N LYS A 987 97.49 -47.01 -29.36
CA LYS A 987 98.61 -46.27 -29.95
C LYS A 987 99.85 -46.19 -29.06
N GLU A 988 99.70 -46.20 -27.73
CA GLU A 988 100.82 -46.36 -26.78
C GLU A 988 101.28 -47.82 -26.63
N SER A 989 100.39 -48.80 -26.85
CA SER A 989 100.69 -50.23 -26.70
C SER A 989 101.27 -50.93 -27.95
N LEU A 990 101.22 -50.31 -29.12
CA LEU A 990 101.68 -50.88 -30.40
C LEU A 990 102.84 -50.09 -31.03
N ASN A 991 104.05 -50.41 -30.58
CA ASN A 991 105.31 -50.06 -31.25
C ASN A 991 105.70 -51.14 -32.29
N VAL A 992 104.89 -51.36 -33.34
CA VAL A 992 105.21 -52.37 -34.39
C VAL A 992 104.90 -51.92 -35.83
N SER A 993 105.96 -51.86 -36.63
CA SER A 993 106.12 -52.04 -38.08
C SER A 993 104.89 -52.25 -39.01
N ILE A 994 104.52 -51.19 -39.76
CA ILE A 994 104.20 -51.05 -41.22
C ILE A 994 103.47 -52.15 -42.02
N ASN A 995 103.58 -53.45 -41.72
CA ASN A 995 102.98 -54.53 -42.54
C ASN A 995 101.53 -54.88 -42.17
N GLU A 996 100.96 -54.31 -41.10
CA GLU A 996 99.58 -54.57 -40.67
C GLU A 996 98.57 -53.57 -41.24
N GLU A 997 99.00 -52.54 -41.99
CA GLU A 997 98.08 -51.55 -42.60
C GLU A 997 97.21 -52.16 -43.72
N GLU A 998 97.68 -53.18 -44.45
CA GLU A 998 96.85 -53.87 -45.45
C GLU A 998 95.91 -54.91 -44.81
N GLU A 999 96.32 -55.53 -43.70
CA GLU A 999 95.51 -56.54 -42.98
C GLU A 999 94.41 -55.88 -42.13
N THR A 1000 94.70 -54.73 -41.50
CA THR A 1000 93.68 -53.90 -40.82
C THR A 1000 92.70 -53.26 -41.80
N VAL A 1001 93.12 -52.89 -43.01
CA VAL A 1001 92.19 -52.45 -44.07
C VAL A 1001 91.32 -53.62 -44.56
N ALA A 1002 91.85 -54.84 -44.65
CA ALA A 1002 91.04 -56.02 -44.97
C ALA A 1002 90.00 -56.34 -43.87
N ASP A 1003 90.38 -56.27 -42.59
CA ASP A 1003 89.47 -56.49 -41.46
C ASP A 1003 88.44 -55.36 -41.28
N LEU A 1004 88.80 -54.10 -41.57
CA LEU A 1004 87.85 -52.99 -41.66
C LEU A 1004 86.86 -53.21 -42.80
N VAL A 1005 87.30 -53.63 -43.99
CA VAL A 1005 86.38 -53.97 -45.09
C VAL A 1005 85.49 -55.16 -44.73
N HIS A 1006 86.00 -56.16 -44.01
CA HIS A 1006 85.21 -57.29 -43.51
C HIS A 1006 84.14 -56.87 -42.48
N HIS A 1007 84.45 -55.92 -41.58
CA HIS A 1007 83.51 -55.44 -40.56
C HIS A 1007 82.51 -54.39 -41.07
N PHE A 1008 82.85 -53.58 -42.08
CA PHE A 1008 81.99 -52.51 -42.58
C PHE A 1008 81.04 -52.92 -43.72
N VAL A 1009 81.29 -54.03 -44.45
CA VAL A 1009 80.47 -54.42 -45.62
C VAL A 1009 79.38 -55.46 -45.33
N LEU A 1010 79.45 -56.24 -44.24
CA LEU A 1010 78.48 -57.31 -43.93
C LEU A 1010 77.67 -57.25 -42.60
N PRO A 1011 77.24 -56.10 -42.03
CA PRO A 1011 76.33 -56.10 -40.88
C PRO A 1011 74.87 -56.50 -41.21
N GLU A 1012 74.43 -56.32 -42.46
CA GLU A 1012 72.99 -56.27 -42.77
C GLU A 1012 72.36 -57.66 -42.95
N VAL A 1013 73.11 -58.63 -43.48
CA VAL A 1013 72.64 -60.01 -43.65
C VAL A 1013 72.45 -60.69 -42.29
N GLU A 1014 73.38 -60.51 -41.35
CA GLU A 1014 73.26 -61.09 -40.00
C GLU A 1014 72.14 -60.42 -39.18
N LYS A 1015 72.00 -59.09 -39.27
CA LYS A 1015 70.86 -58.38 -38.65
C LYS A 1015 69.52 -58.87 -39.20
N GLN A 1016 69.39 -59.09 -40.51
CA GLN A 1016 68.19 -59.68 -41.09
C GLN A 1016 67.94 -61.12 -40.61
N LEU A 1017 68.98 -61.95 -40.54
CA LEU A 1017 68.87 -63.35 -40.11
C LEU A 1017 68.50 -63.47 -38.62
N ILE A 1018 68.99 -62.56 -37.76
CA ILE A 1018 68.58 -62.44 -36.36
C ILE A 1018 67.13 -61.93 -36.25
N ARG A 1019 66.75 -60.87 -36.99
CA ARG A 1019 65.36 -60.37 -37.03
C ARG A 1019 64.37 -61.46 -37.47
N GLN A 1020 64.70 -62.25 -38.49
CA GLN A 1020 63.88 -63.38 -38.94
C GLN A 1020 63.79 -64.50 -37.89
N LYS A 1021 64.89 -64.84 -37.19
CA LYS A 1021 64.87 -65.81 -36.07
C LYS A 1021 63.97 -65.34 -34.91
N ILE A 1022 63.97 -64.05 -34.59
CA ILE A 1022 63.12 -63.46 -33.56
C ILE A 1022 61.64 -63.50 -33.99
N GLN A 1023 61.32 -63.05 -35.21
CA GLN A 1023 59.95 -63.12 -35.74
C GLN A 1023 59.41 -64.56 -35.81
N LYS A 1024 60.25 -65.54 -36.15
CA LYS A 1024 59.84 -66.95 -36.18
C LYS A 1024 59.49 -67.48 -34.79
N ARG A 1025 60.31 -67.21 -33.78
CA ARG A 1025 60.02 -67.53 -32.37
C ARG A 1025 58.77 -66.81 -31.84
N GLN A 1026 58.54 -65.56 -32.23
CA GLN A 1026 57.33 -64.82 -31.87
C GLN A 1026 56.07 -65.43 -32.52
N LYS A 1027 56.14 -65.85 -33.79
CA LYS A 1027 55.03 -66.58 -34.45
C LYS A 1027 54.77 -67.96 -33.84
N GLU A 1028 55.80 -68.69 -33.40
CA GLU A 1028 55.64 -69.96 -32.67
C GLU A 1028 54.95 -69.76 -31.30
N LYS A 1029 55.31 -68.70 -30.58
CA LYS A 1029 54.63 -68.31 -29.32
C LYS A 1029 53.20 -67.83 -29.54
N LEU A 1030 52.94 -67.03 -30.57
CA LEU A 1030 51.58 -66.59 -30.92
C LEU A 1030 50.70 -67.77 -31.36
N ARG A 1031 51.25 -68.76 -32.08
CA ARG A 1031 50.54 -70.01 -32.38
C ARG A 1031 50.24 -70.82 -31.14
N THR A 1032 51.20 -71.04 -30.24
CA THR A 1032 50.92 -71.79 -28.99
C THR A 1032 49.91 -71.08 -28.08
N VAL A 1033 49.88 -69.75 -28.04
CA VAL A 1033 48.82 -68.98 -27.34
C VAL A 1033 47.47 -69.12 -28.05
N HIS A 1034 47.43 -69.02 -29.38
CA HIS A 1034 46.22 -69.23 -30.18
C HIS A 1034 45.65 -70.64 -29.99
N ASP A 1035 46.50 -71.66 -30.13
CA ASP A 1035 46.11 -73.07 -30.03
C ASP A 1035 45.63 -73.40 -28.61
N ALA A 1036 46.23 -72.83 -27.56
CA ALA A 1036 45.74 -72.98 -26.18
C ALA A 1036 44.38 -72.30 -25.93
N VAL A 1037 44.17 -71.09 -26.47
CA VAL A 1037 42.91 -70.35 -26.31
C VAL A 1037 41.76 -71.02 -27.07
N TYR A 1038 42.03 -71.63 -28.24
CA TYR A 1038 41.01 -72.33 -29.01
C TYR A 1038 40.83 -73.81 -28.60
N SER A 1039 41.82 -74.47 -28.00
CA SER A 1039 41.66 -75.85 -27.50
C SER A 1039 40.66 -75.97 -26.34
N GLU A 1040 40.58 -74.97 -25.45
CA GLU A 1040 39.56 -74.96 -24.37
C GLU A 1040 38.14 -74.74 -24.90
N ILE A 1041 37.99 -74.22 -26.13
CA ILE A 1041 36.69 -73.91 -26.75
C ILE A 1041 36.13 -75.13 -27.53
N GLU A 1042 36.98 -76.07 -27.98
CA GLU A 1042 36.53 -77.25 -28.75
C GLU A 1042 36.19 -78.49 -27.88
N GLU A 1043 36.70 -78.63 -26.65
CA GLU A 1043 36.54 -79.87 -25.86
C GLU A 1043 35.19 -80.01 -25.10
N VAL A 1044 34.34 -78.99 -25.02
CA VAL A 1044 33.07 -79.05 -24.26
C VAL A 1044 31.82 -78.92 -25.14
N THR A 1045 31.68 -79.83 -26.11
CA THR A 1045 30.34 -80.24 -26.59
C THR A 1045 30.25 -81.76 -26.73
N PRO A 1046 29.12 -82.35 -26.32
CA PRO A 1046 28.70 -83.62 -26.90
C PRO A 1046 27.23 -83.62 -27.37
N ASN A 1047 27.04 -83.73 -28.69
CA ASN A 1047 26.05 -84.60 -29.39
C ASN A 1047 24.53 -84.41 -29.09
N ARG A 1048 23.56 -84.39 -30.01
CA ARG A 1048 23.30 -85.05 -31.34
C ARG A 1048 21.97 -84.47 -31.89
N LYS A 1049 21.46 -84.67 -33.12
CA LYS A 1049 21.92 -85.10 -34.48
C LYS A 1049 20.76 -84.80 -35.46
N LEU A 1050 20.97 -84.74 -36.78
CA LEU A 1050 20.18 -85.40 -37.85
C LEU A 1050 20.63 -84.97 -39.27
N ASP A 1051 20.33 -85.78 -40.29
CA ASP A 1051 20.92 -85.70 -41.65
C ASP A 1051 19.92 -85.39 -42.80
N ALA A 1052 20.43 -84.66 -43.81
CA ALA A 1052 20.13 -84.76 -45.26
C ALA A 1052 18.69 -84.44 -45.78
N PRO A 1053 18.44 -84.27 -47.10
CA PRO A 1053 19.35 -84.35 -48.26
C PRO A 1053 19.29 -83.19 -49.32
N SER A 1054 20.20 -83.31 -50.31
CA SER A 1054 20.36 -82.68 -51.65
C SER A 1054 19.18 -81.92 -52.34
N SER A 1055 19.39 -80.89 -53.19
CA SER A 1055 20.08 -81.00 -54.50
C SER A 1055 20.08 -79.71 -55.40
N SER A 1056 21.10 -79.62 -56.27
CA SER A 1056 21.10 -79.02 -57.64
C SER A 1056 21.10 -77.49 -57.93
N LYS A 1057 22.28 -77.04 -58.41
CA LYS A 1057 22.59 -76.33 -59.69
C LYS A 1057 21.95 -74.97 -60.07
N HIS A 1058 22.82 -74.19 -60.76
CA HIS A 1058 22.56 -73.10 -61.72
C HIS A 1058 22.11 -71.75 -61.13
N ARG A 1059 22.43 -70.58 -61.72
CA ARG A 1059 23.41 -70.17 -62.77
C ARG A 1059 23.46 -68.63 -62.76
N SER A 1060 24.49 -68.02 -63.37
CA SER A 1060 24.79 -66.56 -63.38
C SER A 1060 25.11 -65.99 -61.99
N GLY A 1061 26.07 -65.08 -61.79
CA GLY A 1061 26.66 -64.12 -62.72
C GLY A 1061 26.02 -62.74 -62.44
N SER A 1062 26.75 -61.71 -62.02
CA SER A 1062 28.02 -61.29 -62.61
C SER A 1062 28.77 -60.23 -61.77
N LYS A 1063 30.10 -60.18 -61.96
CA LYS A 1063 31.03 -59.04 -61.74
C LYS A 1063 30.84 -58.09 -60.53
N ALA A 1064 31.68 -58.30 -59.52
CA ALA A 1064 32.65 -57.31 -58.97
C ALA A 1064 33.65 -58.12 -58.11
N LYS A 1065 34.97 -58.20 -58.31
CA LYS A 1065 35.99 -57.56 -59.16
C LYS A 1065 36.32 -56.07 -58.90
N TYR A 1066 37.42 -55.88 -58.14
CA TYR A 1066 38.31 -54.70 -58.03
C TYR A 1066 37.67 -53.41 -57.47
N SER A 1067 38.32 -52.53 -56.69
CA SER A 1067 39.63 -52.48 -55.98
C SER A 1067 39.61 -51.22 -55.06
N LYS A 1068 40.55 -50.92 -54.14
CA LYS A 1068 41.89 -51.43 -53.79
C LYS A 1068 42.14 -51.17 -52.28
N THR A 1069 42.85 -52.04 -51.58
CA THR A 1069 43.80 -51.67 -50.49
C THR A 1069 45.18 -52.16 -50.92
N ASP A 1070 46.24 -51.62 -50.31
CA ASP A 1070 47.60 -51.46 -50.89
C ASP A 1070 47.55 -50.32 -51.92
N ASP A 1071 48.37 -49.28 -51.93
CA ASP A 1071 49.75 -49.09 -51.44
C ASP A 1071 49.76 -48.48 -50.02
N GLU A 1072 50.75 -48.60 -49.14
CA GLU A 1072 52.03 -49.34 -49.03
C GLU A 1072 52.26 -49.38 -47.50
N VAL A 1073 52.53 -50.48 -46.78
CA VAL A 1073 53.68 -51.40 -46.85
C VAL A 1073 55.01 -50.69 -47.12
N GLN A 1074 55.62 -50.11 -46.08
CA GLN A 1074 56.98 -50.50 -45.67
C GLN A 1074 57.32 -50.03 -44.24
N THR A 1075 57.51 -51.02 -43.36
CA THR A 1075 58.63 -51.11 -42.42
C THR A 1075 59.40 -49.83 -42.05
N GLN A 1076 59.13 -49.28 -40.87
CA GLN A 1076 59.76 -49.76 -39.63
C GLN A 1076 58.73 -49.82 -38.49
#